data_AF-A0A3L7UTK3-F1
#
_entry.id   AF-A0A3L7UTK3-F1
#
_cell.length_a   1.000
_cell.length_b   1.000
_cell.length_c   1.000
_cell.angle_alpha   90.00
_cell.angle_beta   90.00
_cell.angle_gamma   90.00
#
_symmetry.space_group_name_H-M   'P 1'
#
loop_
_entity.id
_entity.type
_entity.pdbx_description
1 polymer ?
#
loop_
_entity_poly.entity_id
_entity_poly.type
_entity_poly.pdbx_seq_one_letter_code
_entity_poly.pdbx_strand_id
1 'polypeptide(L)'
;MITMLHFPLPSLLVCLLLAVTGEARAHVSARVDQELTADDGLQLWLDASRVNAFRKSLNSPEFGASDVMTSWPDGSRSQRVFDQVDEKLRPVLVRIGDAKGQGVFVPRKGKVSLIVDTNVDDKADAEIIVATGRKEIPQNVGAIGITMDQDGNLYFGLGKLFRIQMQQPDAARPVATWAEGPHEIRIAFDRPLDATEFRQLKERIRIEYGEHVRAGDCFENLMPPSAAVRAQLIKPRFGLPVTGTAVTSDLRTLIISTAQMKADDYYAVTVPLQSELDVNFALHGVEARWTPAEGNATPAWAGWLPHADLTVAKTMLTASAGHAALWTALEQPGILTLKSKLNLHQILRPAIQPDASIDYEWPAAEAIVTFSSDHGCVVQATRDTQKNQPVTEIAVVCDQSNVEWQLATFRTSADVTDPVDVVVAMQTGDGDFPQLTVSVQTNDDSSLRPLQLHRFILPWVDVHTTSDATTLAAPVKIAELEGGSWARGRKIFRSEAASCFKCHAVGGIGARIGPDLMNLVHRDYASVMRDVTNPSFGINPDYIGHVIALKDGRVLTGVLQADGDQLLLGDEKGAVTKLSKTDIQSMTASKTSVMPTGIGQKLTAEQLKDLITYLMTLPPHMPLESPLTAPPLRTQAEVAIALAGSPQIPEPTRPLNIVLVDGPKDHGPGEHDYPAWKSVWEELLSAADNVAISTATEFPSDAQLATADVLLFFQKGSFAQDRPEKMDTFFARGGGAVYIHWAVNGNAQVEEFSKRIGYASWGGRIAFRHGPLTLDIHNTDHPIVRNFEQLQLYDESYWKLTGQPQDVTLLATSTEEGAPTPQMWTAQKGNGRVFVSIPGHYSWTFDDPLFRTLLLRGIAWSAHEPIDRFNDLVTPGARMLN
;
A
#
# COMPACT_ATOMS: atom_id res chain seq x y z
N MET A 1 -2.57 -46.31 -53.22
CA MET A 1 -2.50 -47.78 -53.11
C MET A 1 -1.46 -48.11 -52.05
N ILE A 2 -1.92 -48.72 -50.95
CA ILE A 2 -1.18 -49.47 -49.91
C ILE A 2 -0.16 -48.69 -49.04
N THR A 3 -0.69 -48.17 -47.93
CA THR A 3 -0.28 -48.36 -46.52
C THR A 3 1.20 -48.59 -46.16
N MET A 4 1.70 -47.83 -45.17
CA MET A 4 2.05 -48.38 -43.85
C MET A 4 2.43 -47.30 -42.80
N LEU A 5 1.83 -47.47 -41.62
CA LEU A 5 2.31 -47.14 -40.26
C LEU A 5 2.41 -45.67 -39.83
N HIS A 6 1.32 -45.19 -39.23
CA HIS A 6 1.34 -44.15 -38.19
C HIS A 6 1.77 -44.74 -36.85
N PHE A 7 2.83 -44.18 -36.26
CA PHE A 7 3.11 -44.21 -34.83
C PHE A 7 3.37 -42.77 -34.38
N PRO A 8 2.57 -42.21 -33.47
CA PRO A 8 3.03 -41.17 -32.57
C PRO A 8 3.32 -41.84 -31.22
N LEU A 9 4.59 -41.91 -30.86
CA LEU A 9 5.07 -42.21 -29.51
C LEU A 9 6.35 -41.39 -29.33
N PRO A 10 6.67 -40.97 -28.10
CA PRO A 10 6.03 -39.85 -27.44
C PRO A 10 7.10 -38.82 -27.06
N SER A 11 6.63 -37.65 -26.64
CA SER A 11 7.41 -36.67 -25.90
C SER A 11 8.11 -37.34 -24.72
N LEU A 12 9.40 -37.65 -24.87
CA LEU A 12 10.28 -38.03 -23.78
C LEU A 12 10.75 -36.71 -23.13
N LEU A 13 9.92 -36.16 -22.24
CA LEU A 13 10.38 -35.22 -21.23
C LEU A 13 10.75 -36.07 -20.01
N VAL A 14 11.98 -36.57 -19.99
CA VAL A 14 12.57 -37.16 -18.78
C VAL A 14 13.13 -36.01 -17.96
N CYS A 15 12.56 -35.84 -16.76
CA CYS A 15 13.14 -35.13 -15.63
C CYS A 15 14.57 -35.60 -15.34
N LEU A 16 15.48 -34.70 -14.96
CA LEU A 16 16.44 -34.99 -13.88
C LEU A 16 17.05 -33.69 -13.31
N LEU A 17 16.40 -33.17 -12.26
CA LEU A 17 16.97 -32.97 -10.91
C LEU A 17 18.50 -33.20 -10.77
N LEU A 18 19.26 -32.20 -10.29
CA LEU A 18 19.65 -32.07 -8.87
C LEU A 18 20.80 -31.08 -8.62
N ALA A 19 20.75 -30.54 -7.40
CA ALA A 19 21.72 -29.76 -6.69
C ALA A 19 23.12 -30.39 -6.65
N VAL A 20 24.14 -29.53 -6.53
CA VAL A 20 25.52 -29.94 -6.25
C VAL A 20 25.67 -30.19 -4.75
N THR A 21 25.81 -31.45 -4.34
CA THR A 21 26.92 -31.93 -3.48
C THR A 21 26.99 -33.45 -3.54
N GLY A 22 28.14 -34.02 -3.95
CA GLY A 22 28.46 -35.45 -3.81
C GLY A 22 28.67 -36.19 -5.14
N GLU A 23 29.92 -36.59 -5.40
CA GLU A 23 30.46 -37.16 -6.63
C GLU A 23 29.66 -38.32 -7.29
N ALA A 24 29.24 -38.13 -8.55
CA ALA A 24 29.20 -39.18 -9.58
C ALA A 24 29.25 -38.55 -10.99
N ARG A 25 30.27 -38.90 -11.78
CA ARG A 25 30.50 -38.41 -13.14
C ARG A 25 29.38 -38.83 -14.10
N ALA A 26 28.75 -37.88 -14.79
CA ALA A 26 27.96 -38.13 -16.01
C ALA A 26 28.64 -37.46 -17.22
N HIS A 27 28.75 -38.21 -18.31
CA HIS A 27 29.42 -37.82 -19.56
C HIS A 27 28.74 -36.63 -20.25
N VAL A 28 29.51 -35.57 -20.50
CA VAL A 28 29.13 -34.40 -21.30
C VAL A 28 29.10 -34.76 -22.79
N SER A 29 28.02 -34.39 -23.49
CA SER A 29 27.90 -34.47 -24.95
C SER A 29 28.96 -33.60 -25.65
N ALA A 30 29.67 -34.18 -26.63
CA ALA A 30 30.81 -33.58 -27.34
C ALA A 30 30.47 -32.44 -28.33
N ARG A 31 29.43 -31.63 -28.07
CA ARG A 31 29.00 -30.52 -28.95
C ARG A 31 28.90 -29.16 -28.26
N VAL A 32 29.49 -29.00 -27.08
CA VAL A 32 29.65 -27.69 -26.42
C VAL A 32 31.12 -27.29 -26.46
N ASP A 33 31.38 -26.11 -27.00
CA ASP A 33 32.70 -25.47 -26.92
C ASP A 33 32.98 -25.13 -25.44
N GLN A 34 33.96 -25.80 -24.85
CA GLN A 34 34.26 -25.70 -23.41
C GLN A 34 34.93 -24.37 -23.03
N GLU A 35 35.27 -23.51 -24.00
CA GLU A 35 35.85 -22.19 -23.74
C GLU A 35 34.80 -21.06 -23.64
N LEU A 36 33.52 -21.35 -23.89
CA LEU A 36 32.42 -20.38 -23.81
C LEU A 36 31.64 -20.52 -22.51
N THR A 37 31.97 -19.69 -21.51
CA THR A 37 31.10 -19.43 -20.36
C THR A 37 30.22 -18.23 -20.65
N ALA A 38 28.90 -18.45 -20.67
CA ALA A 38 27.90 -17.41 -20.86
C ALA A 38 27.10 -17.26 -19.57
N ASP A 39 27.36 -16.19 -18.83
CA ASP A 39 26.53 -15.73 -17.72
C ASP A 39 25.97 -14.33 -18.10
N ASP A 40 24.68 -14.35 -18.47
CA ASP A 40 23.69 -13.25 -18.57
C ASP A 40 23.81 -12.17 -19.70
N GLY A 41 22.70 -11.93 -20.43
CA GLY A 41 22.65 -11.33 -21.79
C GLY A 41 22.01 -9.92 -21.99
N LEU A 42 21.68 -9.54 -23.24
CA LEU A 42 20.81 -8.38 -23.65
C LEU A 42 20.34 -8.41 -25.14
N GLN A 43 19.18 -7.80 -25.47
CA GLN A 43 18.54 -7.62 -26.81
C GLN A 43 18.85 -6.27 -27.51
N LEU A 44 18.72 -6.18 -28.84
CA LEU A 44 19.09 -5.02 -29.69
C LEU A 44 17.98 -4.65 -30.70
N TRP A 45 17.62 -3.37 -30.86
CA TRP A 45 16.60 -2.87 -31.82
C TRP A 45 17.21 -1.87 -32.83
N LEU A 46 16.87 -1.99 -34.12
CA LEU A 46 17.33 -1.10 -35.21
C LEU A 46 16.13 -0.68 -36.09
N ASP A 47 15.79 0.62 -36.17
CA ASP A 47 14.84 1.18 -37.15
C ASP A 47 15.60 1.99 -38.22
N ALA A 48 15.99 1.31 -39.29
CA ALA A 48 16.83 1.90 -40.33
C ALA A 48 16.07 2.79 -41.33
N SER A 49 14.74 2.81 -41.26
CA SER A 49 13.88 3.45 -42.27
C SER A 49 14.06 4.97 -42.39
N ARG A 50 14.69 5.60 -41.39
CA ARG A 50 14.87 7.06 -41.32
C ARG A 50 16.30 7.52 -41.57
N VAL A 51 17.25 6.62 -41.81
CA VAL A 51 18.69 6.94 -41.81
C VAL A 51 19.07 7.88 -42.96
N ASN A 52 18.70 7.57 -44.21
CA ASN A 52 19.01 8.45 -45.35
C ASN A 52 18.17 9.74 -45.36
N ALA A 53 16.90 9.67 -44.92
CA ALA A 53 16.06 10.85 -44.73
C ALA A 53 16.65 11.83 -43.69
N PHE A 54 17.17 11.31 -42.58
CA PHE A 54 17.85 12.10 -41.56
C PHE A 54 19.17 12.69 -42.07
N ARG A 55 20.01 11.89 -42.75
CA ARG A 55 21.28 12.38 -43.32
C ARG A 55 21.05 13.45 -44.39
N LYS A 56 20.01 13.31 -45.20
CA LYS A 56 19.55 14.32 -46.15
C LYS A 56 19.11 15.61 -45.45
N SER A 57 18.43 15.51 -44.30
CA SER A 57 18.07 16.69 -43.48
C SER A 57 19.27 17.43 -42.89
N LEU A 58 20.42 16.76 -42.79
CA LEU A 58 21.70 17.31 -42.31
C LEU A 58 22.69 17.65 -43.44
N ASN A 59 22.26 17.65 -44.71
CA ASN A 59 23.14 17.78 -45.89
C ASN A 59 24.33 16.80 -45.91
N SER A 60 24.18 15.64 -45.28
CA SER A 60 25.21 14.59 -45.25
C SER A 60 24.96 13.56 -46.38
N PRO A 61 26.01 12.96 -46.97
CA PRO A 61 25.85 11.96 -48.02
C PRO A 61 25.02 10.77 -47.55
N GLU A 62 24.08 10.30 -48.38
CA GLU A 62 23.33 9.06 -48.12
C GLU A 62 24.29 7.85 -48.03
N PHE A 63 23.91 6.84 -47.25
CA PHE A 63 24.68 5.59 -47.16
C PHE A 63 24.48 4.73 -48.40
N GLY A 64 25.58 4.23 -48.96
CA GLY A 64 25.63 3.32 -50.11
C GLY A 64 25.59 1.83 -49.72
N ALA A 65 25.29 0.98 -50.70
CA ALA A 65 25.27 -0.47 -50.52
C ALA A 65 26.68 -0.95 -50.17
N SER A 66 26.85 -1.53 -48.98
CA SER A 66 28.10 -2.00 -48.35
C SER A 66 28.86 -1.00 -47.48
N ASP A 67 28.32 0.18 -47.21
CA ASP A 67 28.95 1.10 -46.27
C ASP A 67 28.89 0.58 -44.82
N VAL A 68 29.98 0.77 -44.09
CA VAL A 68 30.10 0.43 -42.67
C VAL A 68 29.52 1.58 -41.83
N MET A 69 28.54 1.29 -40.99
CA MET A 69 27.94 2.31 -40.12
C MET A 69 28.79 2.54 -38.87
N THR A 70 29.33 3.75 -38.73
CA THR A 70 30.13 4.18 -37.57
C THR A 70 29.30 4.89 -36.48
N SER A 71 28.09 5.35 -36.82
CA SER A 71 27.20 6.03 -35.89
C SER A 71 25.73 5.81 -36.28
N TRP A 72 24.87 5.64 -35.29
CA TRP A 72 23.41 5.60 -35.45
C TRP A 72 22.79 6.95 -35.13
N PRO A 73 22.14 7.62 -36.09
CA PRO A 73 21.32 8.76 -35.78
C PRO A 73 19.99 8.28 -35.21
N ASP A 74 19.75 8.50 -33.92
CA ASP A 74 18.41 8.37 -33.38
C ASP A 74 17.65 9.69 -33.57
N GLY A 75 16.32 9.67 -33.39
CA GLY A 75 15.48 10.86 -33.58
C GLY A 75 15.74 12.01 -32.61
N SER A 76 16.74 11.93 -31.72
CA SER A 76 17.04 12.92 -30.68
C SER A 76 17.91 14.09 -31.15
N ARG A 77 18.42 14.05 -32.40
CA ARG A 77 19.45 14.96 -32.97
C ARG A 77 20.85 14.84 -32.35
N SER A 78 21.04 14.03 -31.30
CA SER A 78 22.35 13.58 -30.83
C SER A 78 22.74 12.29 -31.57
N GLN A 79 23.84 12.29 -32.32
CA GLN A 79 24.34 11.06 -32.97
C GLN A 79 24.85 10.09 -31.89
N ARG A 80 24.41 8.82 -31.91
CA ARG A 80 25.06 7.76 -31.12
C ARG A 80 26.22 7.20 -31.92
N VAL A 81 27.44 7.28 -31.40
CA VAL A 81 28.62 6.68 -32.03
C VAL A 81 28.66 5.20 -31.66
N PHE A 82 28.81 4.30 -32.65
CA PHE A 82 29.07 2.89 -32.37
C PHE A 82 30.55 2.73 -32.03
N ASP A 83 30.86 2.74 -30.73
CA ASP A 83 32.23 2.51 -30.27
C ASP A 83 32.53 1.00 -30.22
N GLN A 84 32.58 0.37 -31.40
CA GLN A 84 33.12 -0.98 -31.55
C GLN A 84 34.60 -0.90 -31.95
N VAL A 85 35.44 -1.49 -31.10
CA VAL A 85 36.91 -1.53 -31.23
C VAL A 85 37.37 -2.30 -32.47
N ASP A 86 36.59 -3.29 -32.93
CA ASP A 86 36.85 -4.00 -34.19
C ASP A 86 35.88 -3.53 -35.28
N GLU A 87 36.42 -2.80 -36.26
CA GLU A 87 35.63 -2.20 -37.35
C GLU A 87 34.90 -3.24 -38.22
N LYS A 88 35.35 -4.50 -38.22
CA LYS A 88 34.71 -5.60 -38.98
C LYS A 88 33.41 -6.09 -38.37
N LEU A 89 33.13 -5.72 -37.12
CA LEU A 89 31.92 -6.13 -36.39
C LEU A 89 30.80 -5.09 -36.46
N ARG A 90 31.09 -3.91 -37.03
CA ARG A 90 30.13 -2.82 -37.17
C ARG A 90 29.01 -3.21 -38.16
N PRO A 91 27.78 -2.68 -38.01
CA PRO A 91 26.69 -2.96 -38.94
C PRO A 91 27.04 -2.53 -40.38
N VAL A 92 26.62 -3.34 -41.36
CA VAL A 92 26.85 -3.09 -42.80
C VAL A 92 25.53 -3.10 -43.56
N LEU A 93 25.31 -2.10 -44.42
CA LEU A 93 24.14 -2.02 -45.28
C LEU A 93 24.23 -3.01 -46.45
N VAL A 94 23.21 -3.84 -46.68
CA VAL A 94 23.12 -4.69 -47.88
C VAL A 94 21.86 -4.36 -48.66
N ARG A 95 22.05 -3.96 -49.92
CA ARG A 95 20.93 -3.73 -50.84
C ARG A 95 20.54 -5.04 -51.49
N ILE A 96 19.29 -5.46 -51.29
CA ILE A 96 18.73 -6.63 -51.96
C ILE A 96 18.02 -6.11 -53.21
N GLY A 97 18.46 -6.55 -54.40
CA GLY A 97 17.86 -6.11 -55.66
C GLY A 97 16.39 -6.55 -55.76
N ASP A 98 15.52 -5.65 -56.23
CA ASP A 98 14.09 -5.73 -56.62
C ASP A 98 13.23 -6.92 -56.15
N ALA A 99 13.52 -7.52 -55.01
CA ALA A 99 12.77 -8.63 -54.43
C ALA A 99 11.51 -8.08 -53.75
N LYS A 100 10.55 -7.65 -54.58
CA LYS A 100 9.17 -7.38 -54.17
C LYS A 100 8.43 -8.72 -54.07
N GLY A 101 8.21 -9.21 -52.85
CA GLY A 101 7.38 -10.38 -52.57
C GLY A 101 6.76 -10.30 -51.18
N GLN A 102 5.51 -10.74 -51.02
CA GLN A 102 4.88 -10.92 -49.72
C GLN A 102 5.47 -12.18 -49.06
N GLY A 103 6.19 -12.00 -47.96
CA GLY A 103 6.85 -13.10 -47.24
C GLY A 103 7.62 -12.62 -46.01
N VAL A 104 8.17 -13.56 -45.24
CA VAL A 104 8.94 -13.29 -44.00
C VAL A 104 10.43 -13.47 -44.26
N PHE A 105 11.23 -12.44 -43.98
CA PHE A 105 12.68 -12.56 -44.04
C PHE A 105 13.23 -13.23 -42.78
N VAL A 106 14.00 -14.30 -42.95
CA VAL A 106 14.59 -15.10 -41.86
C VAL A 106 16.12 -15.10 -41.99
N PRO A 107 16.85 -14.49 -41.05
CA PRO A 107 18.29 -14.65 -40.96
C PRO A 107 18.65 -16.06 -40.44
N ARG A 108 19.61 -16.72 -41.10
CA ARG A 108 20.14 -18.03 -40.70
C ARG A 108 21.66 -18.06 -40.87
N LYS A 109 22.33 -19.12 -40.41
CA LYS A 109 23.78 -19.25 -40.51
C LYS A 109 24.24 -19.08 -41.97
N GLY A 110 25.02 -18.02 -42.24
CA GLY A 110 25.61 -17.73 -43.55
C GLY A 110 24.69 -17.13 -44.63
N LYS A 111 23.40 -16.90 -44.38
CA LYS A 111 22.46 -16.32 -45.38
C LYS A 111 21.23 -15.66 -44.77
N VAL A 112 20.55 -14.83 -45.56
CA VAL A 112 19.20 -14.34 -45.29
C VAL A 112 18.26 -14.96 -46.31
N SER A 113 17.19 -15.58 -45.83
CA SER A 113 16.13 -16.14 -46.66
C SER A 113 14.90 -15.24 -46.63
N LEU A 114 14.15 -15.19 -47.71
CA LEU A 114 12.76 -14.76 -47.76
C LEU A 114 11.91 -16.02 -47.89
N ILE A 115 11.10 -16.28 -46.88
CA ILE A 115 10.14 -17.37 -46.85
C ILE A 115 8.82 -16.82 -47.38
N VAL A 116 8.29 -17.41 -48.45
CA VAL A 116 7.06 -16.96 -49.11
C VAL A 116 6.02 -18.07 -49.10
N ASP A 117 4.76 -17.67 -49.00
CA ASP A 117 3.61 -18.50 -49.33
C ASP A 117 3.19 -18.13 -50.76
N THR A 118 3.52 -19.01 -51.70
CA THR A 118 3.27 -18.76 -53.12
C THR A 118 1.85 -19.07 -53.56
N ASN A 119 1.08 -19.80 -52.74
CA ASN A 119 -0.25 -20.28 -53.10
C ASN A 119 -1.38 -19.67 -52.25
N VAL A 120 -1.02 -18.86 -51.24
CA VAL A 120 -1.93 -18.09 -50.37
C VAL A 120 -2.84 -18.99 -49.54
N ASP A 121 -2.30 -20.12 -49.04
CA ASP A 121 -2.97 -21.03 -48.09
C ASP A 121 -2.55 -20.81 -46.63
N ASP A 122 -1.87 -19.69 -46.36
CA ASP A 122 -1.25 -19.31 -45.09
C ASP A 122 -0.15 -20.29 -44.63
N LYS A 123 0.43 -21.07 -45.57
CA LYS A 123 1.60 -21.92 -45.31
C LYS A 123 2.74 -21.54 -46.23
N ALA A 124 3.87 -21.23 -45.61
CA ALA A 124 5.12 -21.04 -46.33
C ALA A 124 5.50 -22.30 -47.13
N ASP A 125 5.60 -22.17 -48.45
CA ASP A 125 5.88 -23.28 -49.36
C ASP A 125 7.13 -23.06 -50.25
N ALA A 126 7.74 -21.86 -50.20
CA ALA A 126 9.02 -21.62 -50.86
C ALA A 126 10.00 -20.76 -50.03
N GLU A 127 11.29 -21.02 -50.24
CA GLU A 127 12.40 -20.25 -49.69
C GLU A 127 13.22 -19.63 -50.81
N ILE A 128 13.35 -18.30 -50.79
CA ILE A 128 14.19 -17.54 -51.70
C ILE A 128 15.39 -17.02 -50.92
N ILE A 129 16.62 -17.38 -51.33
CA ILE A 129 17.81 -16.87 -50.65
C ILE A 129 18.12 -15.47 -51.19
N VAL A 130 17.94 -14.45 -50.35
CA VAL A 130 18.02 -13.04 -50.76
C VAL A 130 19.38 -12.39 -50.47
N ALA A 131 20.20 -13.00 -49.60
CA ALA A 131 21.60 -12.61 -49.41
C ALA A 131 22.48 -13.81 -49.02
N THR A 132 23.67 -13.92 -49.64
CA THR A 132 24.68 -14.97 -49.38
C THR A 132 26.10 -14.39 -49.33
N GLY A 133 27.11 -15.22 -49.00
CA GLY A 133 28.53 -14.86 -49.18
C GLY A 133 29.31 -14.50 -47.91
N ARG A 134 28.81 -14.85 -46.72
CA ARG A 134 29.47 -14.50 -45.44
C ARG A 134 30.16 -15.71 -44.81
N LYS A 135 31.36 -15.49 -44.25
CA LYS A 135 32.15 -16.52 -43.56
C LYS A 135 31.40 -16.95 -42.31
N GLU A 136 31.06 -18.22 -42.20
CA GLU A 136 30.37 -18.76 -41.02
C GLU A 136 31.20 -18.52 -39.76
N ILE A 137 30.59 -17.92 -38.74
CA ILE A 137 31.12 -17.91 -37.39
C ILE A 137 30.64 -19.17 -36.65
N PRO A 138 31.44 -19.77 -35.75
CA PRO A 138 31.11 -21.06 -35.13
C PRO A 138 29.80 -21.08 -34.32
N GLN A 139 29.32 -19.93 -33.83
CA GLN A 139 28.12 -19.83 -32.99
C GLN A 139 26.79 -20.02 -33.75
N ASN A 140 25.73 -20.44 -33.03
CA ASN A 140 24.44 -20.88 -33.58
C ASN A 140 23.53 -19.77 -34.13
N VAL A 141 23.86 -18.48 -33.96
CA VAL A 141 23.04 -17.37 -34.46
C VAL A 141 23.93 -16.34 -35.16
N GLY A 142 23.81 -16.25 -36.49
CA GLY A 142 24.66 -15.40 -37.34
C GLY A 142 24.20 -13.95 -37.49
N ALA A 143 22.97 -13.61 -37.10
CA ALA A 143 22.44 -12.24 -37.10
C ALA A 143 21.37 -12.08 -36.00
N ILE A 144 21.34 -10.91 -35.34
CA ILE A 144 20.58 -10.67 -34.10
C ILE A 144 19.29 -9.86 -34.34
N GLY A 145 19.07 -9.37 -35.57
CA GLY A 145 17.84 -8.67 -35.94
C GLY A 145 17.83 -8.30 -37.42
N ILE A 146 16.63 -8.08 -37.99
CA ILE A 146 16.41 -7.74 -39.40
C ILE A 146 15.32 -6.68 -39.51
N THR A 147 15.47 -5.68 -40.38
CA THR A 147 14.47 -4.65 -40.66
C THR A 147 14.52 -4.22 -42.12
N MET A 148 13.49 -3.55 -42.63
CA MET A 148 13.39 -3.11 -44.02
C MET A 148 12.94 -1.64 -44.08
N ASP A 149 13.54 -0.84 -44.95
CA ASP A 149 13.10 0.55 -45.16
C ASP A 149 11.97 0.67 -46.21
N GLN A 150 11.44 1.88 -46.36
CA GLN A 150 10.33 2.18 -47.28
C GLN A 150 10.69 1.99 -48.75
N ASP A 151 11.98 1.97 -49.09
CA ASP A 151 12.50 1.74 -50.44
C ASP A 151 12.79 0.25 -50.70
N GLY A 152 12.53 -0.63 -49.72
CA GLY A 152 12.72 -2.08 -49.81
C GLY A 152 14.14 -2.57 -49.49
N ASN A 153 15.01 -1.72 -48.92
CA ASN A 153 16.35 -2.15 -48.51
C ASN A 153 16.30 -2.86 -47.15
N LEU A 154 17.07 -3.95 -47.00
CA LEU A 154 17.06 -4.80 -45.82
C LEU A 154 18.31 -4.56 -44.95
N TYR A 155 18.14 -4.39 -43.64
CA TYR A 155 19.19 -4.12 -42.67
C TYR A 155 19.23 -5.24 -41.63
N PHE A 156 20.41 -5.68 -41.22
CA PHE A 156 20.55 -6.66 -40.15
C PHE A 156 21.84 -6.51 -39.34
N GLY A 157 21.77 -6.82 -38.05
CA GLY A 157 22.89 -6.72 -37.12
C GLY A 157 23.65 -8.05 -37.00
N LEU A 158 24.98 -8.00 -37.03
CA LEU A 158 25.86 -9.06 -36.52
C LEU A 158 26.17 -8.70 -35.06
N GLY A 159 26.12 -9.63 -34.12
CA GLY A 159 26.55 -9.30 -32.75
C GLY A 159 27.22 -10.43 -32.02
N LYS A 160 27.87 -10.05 -30.92
CA LYS A 160 28.46 -10.94 -29.92
C LYS A 160 27.67 -10.79 -28.61
N LEU A 161 27.57 -11.86 -27.84
CA LEU A 161 27.08 -11.86 -26.46
C LEU A 161 28.02 -11.02 -25.57
N PHE A 162 27.44 -10.27 -24.63
CA PHE A 162 28.16 -9.52 -23.61
C PHE A 162 28.52 -10.44 -22.43
N ARG A 163 29.58 -10.09 -21.69
CA ARG A 163 29.96 -10.73 -20.42
C ARG A 163 29.66 -9.75 -19.29
N ILE A 164 28.71 -10.09 -18.42
CA ILE A 164 28.41 -9.32 -17.23
C ILE A 164 29.41 -9.72 -16.14
N GLN A 165 29.98 -8.75 -15.42
CA GLN A 165 30.85 -9.00 -14.27
C GLN A 165 30.29 -8.29 -13.04
N MET A 166 30.29 -9.00 -11.91
CA MET A 166 29.84 -8.41 -10.64
C MET A 166 30.84 -7.34 -10.18
N GLN A 167 30.38 -6.10 -10.05
CA GLN A 167 31.23 -5.00 -9.58
C GLN A 167 31.51 -5.05 -8.07
N GLN A 168 30.62 -5.69 -7.30
CA GLN A 168 30.71 -5.78 -5.83
C GLN A 168 30.43 -7.22 -5.37
N PRO A 169 31.41 -8.14 -5.43
CA PRO A 169 31.21 -9.53 -5.04
C PRO A 169 30.85 -9.69 -3.54
N ASP A 170 31.29 -8.75 -2.71
CA ASP A 170 31.16 -8.79 -1.26
C ASP A 170 29.86 -8.16 -0.72
N ALA A 171 29.12 -7.41 -1.54
CA ALA A 171 27.85 -6.79 -1.16
C ALA A 171 26.78 -7.85 -0.83
N ALA A 172 25.91 -7.54 0.13
CA ALA A 172 24.76 -8.36 0.48
C ALA A 172 23.74 -8.38 -0.65
N ARG A 173 23.19 -9.56 -0.94
CA ARG A 173 22.28 -9.75 -2.08
C ARG A 173 20.92 -10.19 -1.62
N PRO A 174 19.84 -9.60 -2.14
CA PRO A 174 18.52 -10.14 -1.87
C PRO A 174 18.43 -11.55 -2.45
N VAL A 175 17.91 -12.47 -1.65
CA VAL A 175 17.72 -13.87 -2.03
C VAL A 175 16.24 -14.21 -2.16
N ALA A 176 15.39 -13.50 -1.42
CA ALA A 176 13.95 -13.69 -1.47
C ALA A 176 13.21 -12.44 -1.03
N THR A 177 12.04 -12.22 -1.61
CA THR A 177 11.11 -11.17 -1.21
C THR A 177 9.69 -11.72 -1.18
N TRP A 178 9.00 -11.51 -0.07
CA TRP A 178 7.64 -11.98 0.13
C TRP A 178 6.86 -11.01 1.02
N ALA A 179 5.52 -11.07 0.96
CA ALA A 179 4.69 -10.44 1.98
C ALA A 179 4.50 -11.41 3.15
N GLU A 180 4.84 -10.95 4.34
CA GLU A 180 4.53 -11.69 5.57
C GLU A 180 3.05 -11.53 5.95
N GLY A 181 2.46 -10.39 5.57
CA GLY A 181 1.08 -10.03 5.84
C GLY A 181 0.63 -8.88 4.93
N PRO A 182 -0.63 -8.43 5.04
CA PRO A 182 -1.18 -7.37 4.20
C PRO A 182 -0.47 -6.02 4.29
N HIS A 183 0.46 -5.85 5.23
CA HIS A 183 1.14 -4.59 5.54
C HIS A 183 2.64 -4.76 5.76
N GLU A 184 3.21 -5.91 5.40
CA GLU A 184 4.60 -6.21 5.69
C GLU A 184 5.23 -6.95 4.51
N ILE A 185 6.30 -6.37 3.97
CA ILE A 185 7.19 -6.99 2.99
C ILE A 185 8.48 -7.37 3.71
N ARG A 186 9.02 -8.54 3.40
CA ARG A 186 10.32 -8.99 3.87
C ARG A 186 11.25 -9.21 2.70
N ILE A 187 12.50 -8.76 2.84
CA ILE A 187 13.59 -9.01 1.90
C ILE A 187 14.71 -9.71 2.67
N ALA A 188 14.92 -10.99 2.38
CA ALA A 188 16.02 -11.75 2.94
C ALA A 188 17.29 -11.55 2.11
N PHE A 189 18.44 -11.54 2.76
CA PHE A 189 19.76 -11.39 2.17
C PHE A 189 20.66 -12.59 2.46
N ASP A 190 21.58 -12.89 1.54
CA ASP A 190 22.53 -14.01 1.66
C ASP A 190 23.54 -13.83 2.82
N ARG A 191 23.75 -12.59 3.26
CA ARG A 191 24.68 -12.20 4.32
C ARG A 191 24.14 -10.97 5.09
N PRO A 192 24.72 -10.66 6.26
CA PRO A 192 24.30 -9.50 7.06
C PRO A 192 24.44 -8.19 6.30
N LEU A 193 23.45 -7.32 6.44
CA LEU A 193 23.44 -5.94 5.96
C LEU A 193 24.33 -5.05 6.84
N ASP A 194 24.91 -4.00 6.25
CA ASP A 194 25.64 -2.99 7.00
C ASP A 194 24.67 -2.08 7.75
N ALA A 195 24.71 -2.12 9.09
CA ALA A 195 23.82 -1.33 9.93
C ALA A 195 23.95 0.19 9.76
N THR A 196 25.07 0.67 9.21
CA THR A 196 25.26 2.11 8.95
C THR A 196 24.36 2.63 7.82
N GLU A 197 23.85 1.75 6.97
CA GLU A 197 23.02 2.05 5.80
C GLU A 197 21.53 2.27 6.16
N PHE A 198 21.12 1.93 7.38
CA PHE A 198 19.72 1.99 7.80
C PHE A 198 19.23 3.40 8.17
N ARG A 199 20.13 4.38 8.25
CA ARG A 199 19.75 5.76 8.58
C ARG A 199 18.77 6.32 7.54
N GLN A 200 17.59 6.72 8.03
CA GLN A 200 16.49 7.25 7.21
C GLN A 200 16.08 6.31 6.08
N LEU A 201 16.21 5.00 6.28
CA LEU A 201 15.94 4.03 5.24
C LEU A 201 14.46 4.06 4.82
N LYS A 202 13.54 4.25 5.79
CA LYS A 202 12.10 4.43 5.55
C LYS A 202 11.82 5.53 4.51
N GLU A 203 12.40 6.72 4.69
CA GLU A 203 12.14 7.88 3.81
C GLU A 203 12.70 7.69 2.39
N ARG A 204 13.59 6.73 2.22
CA ARG A 204 14.33 6.51 0.97
C ARG A 204 13.82 5.30 0.18
N ILE A 205 13.17 4.32 0.82
CA ILE A 205 12.53 3.21 0.12
C ILE A 205 11.34 3.72 -0.70
N ARG A 206 11.25 3.26 -1.94
CA ARG A 206 10.09 3.50 -2.80
C ARG A 206 9.47 2.18 -3.18
N ILE A 207 8.15 2.13 -3.17
CA ILE A 207 7.41 0.97 -3.64
C ILE A 207 6.40 1.47 -4.66
N GLU A 208 6.47 0.94 -5.86
CA GLU A 208 5.46 1.13 -6.90
C GLU A 208 4.67 -0.15 -7.10
N TYR A 209 3.40 -0.06 -7.47
CA TYR A 209 2.61 -1.21 -7.89
C TYR A 209 1.64 -0.89 -9.01
N GLY A 210 1.25 -1.94 -9.74
CA GLY A 210 0.31 -1.90 -10.85
C GLY A 210 0.52 -3.05 -11.84
N GLU A 211 -0.41 -3.19 -12.77
CA GLU A 211 -0.48 -4.31 -13.73
C GLU A 211 0.84 -4.53 -14.48
N HIS A 212 1.50 -3.44 -14.88
CA HIS A 212 2.74 -3.43 -15.64
C HIS A 212 3.92 -2.80 -14.89
N VAL A 213 3.91 -2.86 -13.55
CA VAL A 213 5.08 -2.48 -12.73
C VAL A 213 6.01 -3.69 -12.57
N ARG A 214 7.30 -3.54 -12.85
CA ARG A 214 8.35 -4.52 -12.59
C ARG A 214 9.59 -3.82 -12.06
N ALA A 215 10.40 -4.56 -11.29
CA ALA A 215 11.74 -4.10 -10.96
C ALA A 215 12.58 -3.95 -12.22
N GLY A 216 13.35 -2.86 -12.29
CA GLY A 216 14.21 -2.51 -13.40
C GLY A 216 13.55 -1.64 -14.48
N ASP A 217 12.23 -1.43 -14.44
CA ASP A 217 11.53 -0.54 -15.38
C ASP A 217 12.09 0.89 -15.33
N CYS A 218 12.51 1.34 -14.15
CA CYS A 218 13.14 2.64 -13.93
C CYS A 218 14.51 2.79 -14.65
N PHE A 219 15.14 1.68 -15.04
CA PHE A 219 16.42 1.65 -15.74
C PHE A 219 16.25 1.45 -17.27
N GLU A 220 15.04 1.18 -17.76
CA GLU A 220 14.78 0.94 -19.17
C GLU A 220 14.78 2.26 -19.98
N ASN A 221 15.87 2.49 -20.71
CA ASN A 221 16.04 3.69 -21.54
C ASN A 221 15.56 3.52 -23.00
N LEU A 222 15.03 2.34 -23.35
CA LEU A 222 14.63 1.97 -24.71
C LEU A 222 13.20 1.42 -24.69
N MET A 223 12.23 2.23 -25.06
CA MET A 223 10.83 1.81 -25.16
C MET A 223 10.40 1.77 -26.64
N PRO A 224 10.08 0.58 -27.20
CA PRO A 224 9.57 0.48 -28.56
C PRO A 224 8.28 1.31 -28.73
N PRO A 225 8.06 2.02 -29.85
CA PRO A 225 6.90 2.89 -30.03
C PRO A 225 5.59 2.12 -30.34
N SER A 226 5.52 0.83 -30.00
CA SER A 226 4.38 -0.04 -30.33
C SER A 226 3.12 0.41 -29.59
N ALA A 227 1.95 0.06 -30.13
CA ALA A 227 0.68 0.30 -29.45
C ALA A 227 0.61 -0.43 -28.10
N ALA A 228 1.14 -1.66 -28.03
CA ALA A 228 1.25 -2.45 -26.80
C ALA A 228 2.07 -1.75 -25.71
N VAL A 229 3.25 -1.22 -26.04
CA VAL A 229 4.10 -0.50 -25.06
C VAL A 229 3.43 0.81 -24.63
N ARG A 230 2.81 1.54 -25.56
CA ARG A 230 2.02 2.73 -25.21
C ARG A 230 0.85 2.41 -24.29
N ALA A 231 0.12 1.33 -24.57
CA ALA A 231 -0.98 0.85 -23.74
C ALA A 231 -0.51 0.47 -22.33
N GLN A 232 0.68 -0.14 -22.21
CA GLN A 232 1.30 -0.44 -20.92
C GLN A 232 1.71 0.83 -20.16
N LEU A 233 2.31 1.81 -20.85
CA LEU A 233 2.79 3.06 -20.24
C LEU A 233 1.67 3.99 -19.76
N ILE A 234 0.48 3.93 -20.38
CA ILE A 234 -0.68 4.71 -19.92
C ILE A 234 -1.40 4.07 -18.74
N LYS A 235 -1.06 2.80 -18.38
CA LYS A 235 -1.64 2.19 -17.19
C LYS A 235 -1.10 2.89 -15.94
N PRO A 236 -1.98 3.24 -14.99
CA PRO A 236 -1.56 3.91 -13.76
C PRO A 236 -0.54 3.08 -12.98
N ARG A 237 0.44 3.77 -12.41
CA ARG A 237 1.35 3.26 -11.39
C ARG A 237 1.03 3.94 -10.07
N PHE A 238 1.01 3.17 -9.00
CA PHE A 238 0.65 3.66 -7.68
C PHE A 238 1.84 3.55 -6.74
N GLY A 239 2.07 4.57 -5.93
CA GLY A 239 3.00 4.47 -4.82
C GLY A 239 2.36 3.73 -3.65
N LEU A 240 3.05 2.74 -3.08
CA LEU A 240 2.66 2.11 -1.82
C LEU A 240 3.44 2.79 -0.68
N PRO A 241 2.77 3.52 0.23
CA PRO A 241 3.45 4.20 1.34
C PRO A 241 4.21 3.22 2.24
N VAL A 242 5.48 3.51 2.50
CA VAL A 242 6.30 2.83 3.50
C VAL A 242 6.06 3.48 4.86
N THR A 243 5.55 2.70 5.80
CA THR A 243 5.17 3.17 7.14
C THR A 243 6.29 2.97 8.14
N GLY A 244 7.14 1.96 7.95
CA GLY A 244 8.30 1.70 8.81
C GLY A 244 9.26 0.70 8.21
N THR A 245 10.45 0.62 8.82
CA THR A 245 11.49 -0.35 8.45
C THR A 245 12.03 -1.00 9.70
N ALA A 246 12.30 -2.30 9.65
CA ALA A 246 13.04 -3.03 10.66
C ALA A 246 14.04 -4.01 10.06
N VAL A 247 14.93 -4.58 10.86
CA VAL A 247 15.85 -5.65 10.44
C VAL A 247 15.88 -6.71 11.52
N THR A 248 15.97 -7.97 11.13
CA THR A 248 16.16 -9.08 12.06
C THR A 248 17.49 -8.95 12.82
N SER A 249 17.59 -9.59 13.99
CA SER A 249 18.75 -9.47 14.89
C SER A 249 20.07 -10.01 14.30
N ASP A 250 19.98 -10.88 13.29
CA ASP A 250 21.12 -11.36 12.50
C ASP A 250 21.51 -10.41 11.34
N LEU A 251 20.77 -9.31 11.17
CA LEU A 251 20.87 -8.32 10.10
C LEU A 251 20.67 -8.89 8.69
N ARG A 252 20.03 -10.06 8.53
CA ARG A 252 19.87 -10.73 7.23
C ARG A 252 18.49 -10.58 6.60
N THR A 253 17.52 -10.02 7.30
CA THR A 253 16.17 -9.79 6.73
C THR A 253 15.73 -8.37 7.00
N LEU A 254 15.56 -7.59 5.94
CA LEU A 254 14.93 -6.28 5.98
C LEU A 254 13.42 -6.47 6.02
N ILE A 255 12.77 -5.82 6.98
CA ILE A 255 11.33 -5.81 7.19
C ILE A 255 10.84 -4.42 6.80
N ILE A 256 9.86 -4.34 5.90
CA ILE A 256 9.30 -3.08 5.41
C ILE A 256 7.80 -3.09 5.73
N SER A 257 7.39 -2.23 6.65
CA SER A 257 5.98 -2.00 6.94
C SER A 257 5.40 -1.04 5.91
N THR A 258 4.19 -1.33 5.43
CA THR A 258 3.55 -0.61 4.31
C THR A 258 2.07 -0.31 4.59
N ALA A 259 1.47 0.56 3.78
CA ALA A 259 0.01 0.61 3.65
C ALA A 259 -0.53 -0.75 3.14
N GLN A 260 -1.85 -0.96 3.18
CA GLN A 260 -2.41 -2.28 2.87
C GLN A 260 -2.20 -2.69 1.42
N MET A 261 -1.57 -3.84 1.19
CA MET A 261 -1.43 -4.51 -0.09
C MET A 261 -2.66 -5.39 -0.35
N LYS A 262 -3.55 -4.94 -1.25
CA LYS A 262 -4.81 -5.64 -1.58
C LYS A 262 -4.90 -6.12 -3.03
N ALA A 263 -4.28 -5.36 -3.94
CA ALA A 263 -4.40 -5.60 -5.37
C ALA A 263 -3.53 -6.79 -5.81
N ASP A 264 -4.12 -7.69 -6.60
CA ASP A 264 -3.41 -8.76 -7.32
C ASP A 264 -2.60 -8.15 -8.49
N ASP A 265 -1.63 -7.33 -8.13
CA ASP A 265 -0.77 -6.57 -9.02
C ASP A 265 0.71 -6.92 -8.76
N TYR A 266 1.58 -6.39 -9.61
CA TYR A 266 3.01 -6.48 -9.43
C TYR A 266 3.52 -5.25 -8.69
N TYR A 267 4.55 -5.46 -7.87
CA TYR A 267 5.15 -4.48 -7.00
C TYR A 267 6.66 -4.41 -7.29
N ALA A 268 7.19 -3.20 -7.39
CA ALA A 268 8.64 -2.96 -7.46
C ALA A 268 9.07 -2.25 -6.18
N VAL A 269 10.05 -2.82 -5.49
CA VAL A 269 10.58 -2.29 -4.22
C VAL A 269 12.00 -1.80 -4.45
N THR A 270 12.16 -0.48 -4.49
CA THR A 270 13.46 0.18 -4.62
C THR A 270 14.03 0.48 -3.22
N VAL A 271 15.13 -0.18 -2.87
CA VAL A 271 15.83 -0.05 -1.59
C VAL A 271 17.22 0.55 -1.82
N PRO A 272 17.47 1.80 -1.37
CA PRO A 272 18.73 2.46 -1.62
C PRO A 272 19.76 2.09 -0.53
N LEU A 273 20.42 0.94 -0.71
CA LEU A 273 21.59 0.53 0.06
C LEU A 273 22.87 1.09 -0.59
N GLN A 274 24.05 0.48 -0.38
CA GLN A 274 25.31 0.82 -1.06
C GLN A 274 25.20 0.97 -2.59
N SER A 275 24.31 0.18 -3.19
CA SER A 275 23.77 0.37 -4.54
C SER A 275 22.25 0.44 -4.46
N GLU A 276 21.62 1.16 -5.39
CA GLU A 276 20.16 1.11 -5.52
C GLU A 276 19.76 -0.30 -5.92
N LEU A 277 19.09 -0.99 -4.99
CA LEU A 277 18.54 -2.31 -5.21
C LEU A 277 17.09 -2.15 -5.65
N ASP A 278 16.70 -2.82 -6.72
CA ASP A 278 15.30 -2.84 -7.16
C ASP A 278 14.83 -4.30 -7.20
N VAL A 279 13.81 -4.61 -6.40
CA VAL A 279 13.35 -6.00 -6.19
C VAL A 279 11.92 -6.17 -6.67
N ASN A 280 11.72 -7.20 -7.48
CA ASN A 280 10.41 -7.54 -7.98
C ASN A 280 9.63 -8.33 -6.93
N PHE A 281 8.37 -7.99 -6.77
CA PHE A 281 7.49 -8.55 -5.76
C PHE A 281 6.06 -8.69 -6.31
N ALA A 282 5.31 -9.68 -5.85
CA ALA A 282 3.88 -9.82 -6.14
C ALA A 282 3.23 -10.55 -4.96
N LEU A 283 1.92 -10.37 -4.78
CA LEU A 283 1.18 -10.93 -3.64
C LEU A 283 0.82 -12.41 -3.81
N HIS A 284 1.83 -13.20 -4.15
CA HIS A 284 1.75 -14.65 -4.23
C HIS A 284 2.50 -15.31 -3.07
N GLY A 285 2.04 -16.48 -2.66
CA GLY A 285 2.69 -17.28 -1.63
C GLY A 285 1.80 -18.37 -1.06
N VAL A 286 2.44 -19.31 -0.39
CA VAL A 286 1.82 -20.45 0.28
C VAL A 286 2.17 -20.35 1.76
N GLU A 287 1.16 -20.19 2.61
CA GLU A 287 1.35 -20.24 4.06
C GLU A 287 1.80 -21.66 4.42
N ALA A 288 2.90 -21.78 5.15
CA ALA A 288 3.43 -23.05 5.59
C ALA A 288 3.52 -23.09 7.11
N ARG A 289 3.03 -24.17 7.72
CA ARG A 289 3.09 -24.42 9.17
C ARG A 289 3.52 -25.85 9.42
N TRP A 290 4.56 -26.04 10.21
CA TRP A 290 5.04 -27.38 10.56
C TRP A 290 4.83 -27.67 12.05
N THR A 291 4.23 -28.82 12.36
CA THR A 291 3.96 -29.27 13.74
C THR A 291 4.65 -30.62 13.98
N PRO A 292 5.47 -30.78 15.03
CA PRO A 292 6.13 -32.05 15.34
C PRO A 292 5.11 -33.11 15.75
N ALA A 293 5.43 -34.39 15.49
CA ALA A 293 4.57 -35.52 15.86
C ALA A 293 4.46 -35.69 17.40
N GLU A 294 5.52 -35.35 18.14
CA GLU A 294 5.53 -35.32 19.61
C GLU A 294 5.62 -33.87 20.11
N GLY A 295 4.55 -33.38 20.74
CA GLY A 295 4.47 -32.00 21.25
C GLY A 295 3.03 -31.49 21.38
N ASN A 296 2.86 -30.27 21.91
CA ASN A 296 1.57 -29.58 21.89
C ASN A 296 1.13 -29.31 20.44
N ALA A 297 -0.18 -29.14 20.19
CA ALA A 297 -0.76 -28.87 18.87
C ALA A 297 -0.38 -27.50 18.24
N THR A 298 0.68 -26.86 18.72
CA THR A 298 1.17 -25.56 18.24
C THR A 298 2.27 -25.79 17.21
N PRO A 299 2.22 -25.14 16.03
CA PRO A 299 3.29 -25.25 15.04
C PRO A 299 4.64 -24.81 15.63
N ALA A 300 5.67 -25.62 15.43
CA ALA A 300 7.04 -25.26 15.81
C ALA A 300 7.69 -24.30 14.80
N TRP A 301 7.15 -24.24 13.58
CA TRP A 301 7.53 -23.25 12.57
C TRP A 301 6.30 -22.78 11.78
N ALA A 302 6.25 -21.50 11.43
CA ALA A 302 5.25 -20.91 10.55
C ALA A 302 5.89 -19.79 9.70
N GLY A 303 5.48 -19.68 8.44
CA GLY A 303 5.97 -18.67 7.50
C GLY A 303 5.36 -18.82 6.11
N TRP A 304 5.97 -18.17 5.11
CA TRP A 304 5.49 -18.14 3.73
C TRP A 304 6.50 -18.75 2.77
N LEU A 305 6.02 -19.62 1.88
CA LEU A 305 6.80 -20.20 0.80
C LEU A 305 6.38 -19.56 -0.53
N PRO A 306 7.31 -19.38 -1.50
CA PRO A 306 6.97 -18.87 -2.82
C PRO A 306 6.13 -19.86 -3.64
N HIS A 307 6.16 -21.14 -3.28
CA HIS A 307 5.51 -22.22 -4.00
C HIS A 307 5.20 -23.41 -3.08
N ALA A 308 4.18 -24.20 -3.42
CA ALA A 308 3.85 -25.43 -2.68
C ALA A 308 4.84 -26.58 -2.95
N ASP A 309 5.48 -26.56 -4.13
CA ASP A 309 6.59 -27.47 -4.44
C ASP A 309 7.80 -27.16 -3.54
N LEU A 310 8.12 -28.12 -2.68
CA LEU A 310 9.12 -27.94 -1.63
C LEU A 310 10.54 -27.88 -2.19
N THR A 311 10.81 -28.51 -3.33
CA THR A 311 12.12 -28.41 -3.98
C THR A 311 12.29 -27.04 -4.62
N VAL A 312 11.25 -26.51 -5.28
CA VAL A 312 11.25 -25.13 -5.79
C VAL A 312 11.41 -24.13 -4.64
N ALA A 313 10.60 -24.27 -3.58
CA ALA A 313 10.64 -23.38 -2.43
C ALA A 313 12.00 -23.40 -1.72
N LYS A 314 12.56 -24.58 -1.43
CA LYS A 314 13.88 -24.74 -0.81
C LYS A 314 14.97 -24.14 -1.67
N THR A 315 14.92 -24.33 -2.99
CA THR A 315 15.92 -23.77 -3.92
C THR A 315 15.87 -22.23 -3.92
N MET A 316 14.68 -21.63 -4.04
CA MET A 316 14.51 -20.17 -4.01
C MET A 316 14.90 -19.55 -2.66
N LEU A 317 14.71 -20.29 -1.57
CA LEU A 317 14.94 -19.83 -0.20
C LEU A 317 16.24 -20.37 0.43
N THR A 318 17.14 -20.97 -0.34
CA THR A 318 18.32 -21.69 0.19
C THR A 318 19.18 -20.81 1.09
N ALA A 319 19.32 -19.53 0.77
CA ALA A 319 20.14 -18.59 1.53
C ALA A 319 19.35 -17.81 2.62
N SER A 320 18.06 -18.08 2.81
CA SER A 320 17.22 -17.42 3.80
C SER A 320 17.37 -18.05 5.19
N ALA A 321 17.99 -17.34 6.13
CA ALA A 321 18.20 -17.80 7.50
C ALA A 321 16.90 -18.22 8.22
N GLY A 322 15.80 -17.46 8.06
CA GLY A 322 14.52 -17.79 8.69
C GLY A 322 13.85 -19.07 8.18
N HIS A 323 14.19 -19.49 6.95
CA HIS A 323 13.65 -20.70 6.31
C HIS A 323 14.56 -21.93 6.52
N ALA A 324 15.83 -21.73 6.89
CA ALA A 324 16.74 -22.82 7.22
C ALA A 324 16.17 -23.72 8.34
N ALA A 325 15.52 -23.12 9.34
CA ALA A 325 14.85 -23.85 10.42
C ALA A 325 13.70 -24.74 9.93
N LEU A 326 12.93 -24.32 8.93
CA LEU A 326 11.91 -25.16 8.30
C LEU A 326 12.56 -26.38 7.64
N TRP A 327 13.62 -26.18 6.85
CA TRP A 327 14.24 -27.27 6.10
C TRP A 327 14.77 -28.37 7.02
N THR A 328 15.34 -28.01 8.17
CA THR A 328 15.71 -28.97 9.21
C THR A 328 14.50 -29.62 9.88
N ALA A 329 13.42 -28.85 10.11
CA ALA A 329 12.20 -29.38 10.71
C ALA A 329 11.51 -30.42 9.83
N LEU A 330 11.50 -30.25 8.51
CA LEU A 330 10.91 -31.21 7.56
C LEU A 330 11.62 -32.57 7.53
N GLU A 331 12.85 -32.67 8.06
CA GLU A 331 13.55 -33.95 8.23
C GLU A 331 13.07 -34.72 9.47
N GLN A 332 12.27 -34.10 10.35
CA GLN A 332 11.77 -34.70 11.58
C GLN A 332 10.31 -35.17 11.42
N PRO A 333 9.88 -36.19 12.20
CA PRO A 333 8.49 -36.65 12.21
C PRO A 333 7.50 -35.53 12.57
N GLY A 334 6.53 -35.26 11.70
CA GLY A 334 5.58 -34.16 11.88
C GLY A 334 4.54 -34.04 10.77
N ILE A 335 3.82 -32.91 10.80
CA ILE A 335 2.82 -32.53 9.80
C ILE A 335 3.15 -31.13 9.27
N LEU A 336 3.41 -31.02 7.97
CA LEU A 336 3.45 -29.76 7.22
C LEU A 336 2.05 -29.44 6.69
N THR A 337 1.51 -28.31 7.10
CA THR A 337 0.28 -27.74 6.53
C THR A 337 0.62 -26.58 5.61
N LEU A 338 0.17 -26.65 4.36
CA LEU A 338 0.28 -25.61 3.35
C LEU A 338 -1.10 -25.02 3.05
N LYS A 339 -1.22 -23.70 2.97
CA LYS A 339 -2.47 -23.02 2.61
C LYS A 339 -2.25 -21.92 1.58
N SER A 340 -3.09 -21.88 0.55
CA SER A 340 -3.05 -20.84 -0.49
C SER A 340 -4.39 -20.73 -1.18
N LYS A 341 -4.62 -19.61 -1.87
CA LYS A 341 -5.63 -19.51 -2.93
C LYS A 341 -4.99 -19.83 -4.28
N LEU A 342 -5.68 -20.52 -5.18
CA LEU A 342 -5.21 -20.81 -6.54
C LEU A 342 -6.02 -20.01 -7.57
N ASN A 343 -5.36 -19.11 -8.29
CA ASN A 343 -5.97 -18.39 -9.42
C ASN A 343 -5.86 -19.24 -10.69
N LEU A 344 -6.93 -19.96 -11.04
CA LEU A 344 -6.99 -20.82 -12.22
C LEU A 344 -7.67 -20.17 -13.42
N HIS A 345 -8.00 -18.87 -13.34
CA HIS A 345 -8.67 -18.15 -14.41
C HIS A 345 -7.81 -18.14 -15.68
N GLN A 346 -8.43 -18.51 -16.81
CA GLN A 346 -7.83 -18.60 -18.14
C GLN A 346 -6.50 -19.37 -18.17
N ILE A 347 -6.35 -20.37 -17.30
CA ILE A 347 -5.10 -21.13 -17.22
C ILE A 347 -4.80 -21.82 -18.55
N LEU A 348 -3.55 -21.73 -18.99
CA LEU A 348 -3.04 -22.23 -20.28
C LEU A 348 -3.66 -21.60 -21.53
N ARG A 349 -4.54 -20.59 -21.41
CA ARG A 349 -4.98 -19.79 -22.56
C ARG A 349 -3.88 -18.77 -22.90
N PRO A 350 -3.56 -18.57 -24.20
CA PRO A 350 -2.58 -17.57 -24.61
C PRO A 350 -3.11 -16.15 -24.37
N ALA A 351 -2.24 -15.24 -23.93
CA ALA A 351 -2.58 -13.83 -23.85
C ALA A 351 -2.84 -13.26 -25.27
N ILE A 352 -3.91 -12.49 -25.43
CA ILE A 352 -4.26 -11.83 -26.69
C ILE A 352 -3.54 -10.49 -26.74
N GLN A 353 -2.93 -10.16 -27.87
CA GLN A 353 -2.30 -8.85 -28.08
C GLN A 353 -3.37 -7.75 -28.02
N PRO A 354 -3.03 -6.55 -27.51
CA PRO A 354 -3.90 -5.39 -27.65
C PRO A 354 -4.34 -5.19 -29.11
N ASP A 355 -5.62 -4.90 -29.32
CA ASP A 355 -6.28 -4.72 -30.63
C ASP A 355 -6.44 -6.00 -31.49
N ALA A 356 -5.99 -7.17 -31.01
CA ALA A 356 -6.33 -8.45 -31.63
C ALA A 356 -7.62 -9.01 -31.03
N SER A 357 -8.50 -9.53 -31.88
CA SER A 357 -9.68 -10.30 -31.46
C SER A 357 -9.50 -11.74 -31.91
N ILE A 358 -9.80 -12.68 -31.01
CA ILE A 358 -9.96 -14.08 -31.39
C ILE A 358 -11.44 -14.25 -31.81
N ASP A 359 -11.66 -14.60 -33.08
CA ASP A 359 -12.97 -14.91 -33.66
C ASP A 359 -13.38 -16.38 -33.43
N TYR A 360 -12.63 -17.08 -32.58
CA TYR A 360 -12.88 -18.43 -32.12
C TYR A 360 -13.54 -18.43 -30.73
N GLU A 361 -14.69 -19.07 -30.62
CA GLU A 361 -15.35 -19.29 -29.33
C GLU A 361 -14.68 -20.47 -28.62
N TRP A 362 -13.95 -20.17 -27.54
CA TRP A 362 -13.30 -21.19 -26.75
C TRP A 362 -14.33 -22.09 -26.07
N PRO A 363 -14.11 -23.42 -26.04
CA PRO A 363 -14.93 -24.29 -25.21
C PRO A 363 -14.72 -23.92 -23.73
N ALA A 364 -15.72 -24.21 -22.90
CA ALA A 364 -15.61 -24.02 -21.46
C ALA A 364 -14.36 -24.72 -20.92
N ALA A 365 -13.48 -23.97 -20.25
CA ALA A 365 -12.22 -24.48 -19.77
C ALA A 365 -12.42 -25.16 -18.41
N GLU A 366 -11.94 -26.40 -18.29
CA GLU A 366 -11.86 -27.13 -17.02
C GLU A 366 -10.38 -27.31 -16.68
N ALA A 367 -9.95 -26.79 -15.52
CA ALA A 367 -8.63 -27.05 -14.97
C ALA A 367 -8.66 -28.34 -14.15
N ILE A 368 -7.67 -29.19 -14.36
CA ILE A 368 -7.42 -30.40 -13.58
C ILE A 368 -6.09 -30.19 -12.86
N VAL A 369 -6.15 -30.03 -11.54
CA VAL A 369 -4.97 -29.76 -10.70
C VAL A 369 -4.61 -31.04 -9.96
N THR A 370 -3.34 -31.44 -10.05
CA THR A 370 -2.80 -32.66 -9.43
C THR A 370 -1.65 -32.30 -8.51
N PHE A 371 -1.81 -32.63 -7.23
CA PHE A 371 -0.75 -32.67 -6.23
C PHE A 371 -0.15 -34.07 -6.21
N SER A 372 1.18 -34.16 -6.23
CA SER A 372 1.89 -35.43 -6.10
C SER A 372 2.91 -35.34 -4.96
N SER A 373 2.88 -36.32 -4.06
CA SER A 373 3.70 -36.38 -2.86
C SER A 373 4.35 -37.76 -2.74
N ASP A 374 5.56 -37.83 -2.20
CA ASP A 374 6.20 -39.10 -1.79
C ASP A 374 5.84 -39.50 -0.35
N HIS A 375 5.21 -38.59 0.41
CA HIS A 375 4.72 -38.80 1.77
C HIS A 375 3.19 -38.78 1.85
N GLY A 376 2.65 -39.31 2.97
CA GLY A 376 1.24 -39.23 3.33
C GLY A 376 0.66 -37.83 3.17
N CYS A 377 -0.28 -37.65 2.26
CA CYS A 377 -0.91 -36.35 1.97
C CYS A 377 -2.44 -36.36 2.06
N VAL A 378 -3.00 -35.23 2.50
CA VAL A 378 -4.41 -34.90 2.36
C VAL A 378 -4.52 -33.52 1.74
N VAL A 379 -5.24 -33.42 0.62
CA VAL A 379 -5.53 -32.14 -0.03
C VAL A 379 -7.01 -31.85 0.11
N GLN A 380 -7.34 -30.65 0.58
CA GLN A 380 -8.68 -30.09 0.59
C GLN A 380 -8.68 -28.89 -0.36
N ALA A 381 -9.61 -28.88 -1.31
CA ALA A 381 -9.85 -27.77 -2.21
C ALA A 381 -11.31 -27.32 -2.08
N THR A 382 -11.54 -26.02 -1.98
CA THR A 382 -12.86 -25.41 -1.85
C THR A 382 -12.96 -24.15 -2.69
N ARG A 383 -14.10 -23.90 -3.32
CA ARG A 383 -14.37 -22.66 -4.07
C ARG A 383 -15.79 -22.18 -3.73
N ASP A 384 -15.93 -20.93 -3.33
CA ASP A 384 -17.22 -20.29 -3.08
C ASP A 384 -17.74 -19.68 -4.39
N THR A 385 -18.66 -20.37 -5.07
CA THR A 385 -19.28 -19.87 -6.30
C THR A 385 -20.57 -19.11 -5.95
N GLN A 386 -20.43 -17.88 -5.44
CA GLN A 386 -21.51 -17.04 -4.92
C GLN A 386 -22.19 -17.56 -3.64
N LYS A 387 -22.47 -16.63 -2.69
CA LYS A 387 -23.23 -16.86 -1.45
C LYS A 387 -24.46 -17.76 -1.70
N ASN A 388 -24.37 -19.04 -1.31
CA ASN A 388 -25.40 -20.11 -1.37
C ASN A 388 -25.24 -21.24 -2.42
N GLN A 389 -24.07 -21.49 -2.99
CA GLN A 389 -23.81 -22.75 -3.73
C GLN A 389 -22.94 -23.75 -2.93
N PRO A 390 -23.07 -25.06 -3.18
CA PRO A 390 -22.36 -26.08 -2.43
C PRO A 390 -20.84 -25.98 -2.67
N VAL A 391 -20.09 -25.91 -1.56
CA VAL A 391 -18.65 -26.16 -1.54
C VAL A 391 -18.40 -27.55 -2.11
N THR A 392 -17.68 -27.63 -3.23
CA THR A 392 -17.19 -28.93 -3.71
C THR A 392 -15.96 -29.27 -2.90
N GLU A 393 -16.14 -29.96 -1.76
CA GLU A 393 -15.02 -30.48 -0.97
C GLU A 393 -14.43 -31.68 -1.71
N ILE A 394 -13.26 -31.50 -2.30
CA ILE A 394 -12.53 -32.60 -2.95
C ILE A 394 -11.44 -33.04 -1.98
N ALA A 395 -11.83 -33.86 -1.00
CA ALA A 395 -10.90 -34.57 -0.15
C ALA A 395 -10.35 -35.76 -0.95
N VAL A 396 -9.14 -35.64 -1.48
CA VAL A 396 -8.45 -36.80 -2.04
C VAL A 396 -7.51 -37.34 -0.98
N VAL A 397 -7.88 -38.48 -0.41
CA VAL A 397 -6.96 -39.31 0.35
C VAL A 397 -6.06 -39.97 -0.68
N CYS A 398 -4.76 -39.70 -0.57
CA CYS A 398 -3.77 -40.25 -1.47
C CYS A 398 -3.87 -41.79 -1.51
N ASP A 399 -4.11 -42.36 -2.70
CA ASP A 399 -4.29 -43.81 -2.89
C ASP A 399 -3.02 -44.56 -2.47
N GLN A 400 -3.15 -45.47 -1.51
CA GLN A 400 -2.07 -46.31 -1.00
C GLN A 400 -1.81 -47.56 -1.88
N SER A 401 -2.50 -47.70 -3.01
CA SER A 401 -2.36 -48.86 -3.89
C SER A 401 -1.07 -48.83 -4.73
N ASN A 402 0.05 -49.14 -4.08
CA ASN A 402 1.28 -49.65 -4.71
C ASN A 402 1.97 -48.72 -5.75
N VAL A 403 1.98 -47.41 -5.53
CA VAL A 403 2.75 -46.45 -6.35
C VAL A 403 3.77 -45.72 -5.48
N GLU A 404 4.97 -45.49 -6.02
CA GLU A 404 6.09 -44.74 -5.42
C GLU A 404 5.73 -43.28 -5.06
N TRP A 405 4.63 -42.75 -5.60
CA TRP A 405 4.09 -41.41 -5.34
C TRP A 405 2.57 -41.43 -5.13
N GLN A 406 2.13 -40.68 -4.14
CA GLN A 406 0.75 -40.40 -3.77
C GLN A 406 0.18 -39.24 -4.60
N LEU A 407 -1.09 -39.35 -5.04
CA LEU A 407 -1.73 -38.36 -5.91
C LEU A 407 -3.05 -37.85 -5.34
N ALA A 408 -3.25 -36.53 -5.39
CA ALA A 408 -4.49 -35.84 -5.07
C ALA A 408 -4.89 -34.94 -6.24
N THR A 409 -6.04 -35.22 -6.88
CA THR A 409 -6.49 -34.50 -8.08
C THR A 409 -7.89 -33.91 -7.90
N PHE A 410 -8.07 -32.66 -8.30
CA PHE A 410 -9.39 -32.03 -8.35
C PHE A 410 -9.63 -31.36 -9.71
N ARG A 411 -10.90 -31.17 -10.05
CA ARG A 411 -11.33 -30.51 -11.29
C ARG A 411 -12.20 -29.30 -10.97
N THR A 412 -12.02 -28.22 -11.72
CA THR A 412 -12.84 -27.03 -11.55
C THR A 412 -12.84 -26.17 -12.81
N SER A 413 -13.85 -25.31 -12.99
CA SER A 413 -13.89 -24.39 -14.14
C SER A 413 -12.71 -23.39 -14.08
N ALA A 414 -12.07 -23.16 -15.21
CA ALA A 414 -11.04 -22.14 -15.39
C ALA A 414 -11.59 -20.85 -16.02
N ASP A 415 -12.91 -20.78 -16.27
CA ASP A 415 -13.57 -19.61 -16.85
C ASP A 415 -14.06 -18.61 -15.79
N VAL A 416 -13.94 -18.97 -14.50
CA VAL A 416 -14.30 -18.10 -13.38
C VAL A 416 -13.07 -17.42 -12.80
N THR A 417 -13.23 -16.17 -12.37
CA THR A 417 -12.17 -15.36 -11.77
C THR A 417 -11.93 -15.71 -10.29
N ASP A 418 -12.93 -16.29 -9.60
CA ASP A 418 -12.80 -16.66 -8.20
C ASP A 418 -11.73 -17.75 -7.98
N PRO A 419 -10.81 -17.56 -7.01
CA PRO A 419 -9.75 -18.52 -6.76
C PRO A 419 -10.28 -19.77 -6.04
N VAL A 420 -9.48 -20.83 -6.02
CA VAL A 420 -9.75 -22.04 -5.23
C VAL A 420 -8.93 -22.00 -3.95
N ASP A 421 -9.54 -22.00 -2.78
CA ASP A 421 -8.83 -22.20 -1.52
C ASP A 421 -8.33 -23.64 -1.44
N VAL A 422 -7.03 -23.81 -1.16
CA VAL A 422 -6.39 -25.12 -1.05
C VAL A 422 -5.64 -25.22 0.28
N VAL A 423 -5.87 -26.34 0.97
CA VAL A 423 -5.15 -26.76 2.17
C VAL A 423 -4.52 -28.12 1.91
N VAL A 424 -3.21 -28.24 2.08
CA VAL A 424 -2.48 -29.51 2.01
C VAL A 424 -1.94 -29.83 3.40
N ALA A 425 -2.25 -31.00 3.93
CA ALA A 425 -1.61 -31.54 5.13
C ALA A 425 -0.78 -32.75 4.74
N MET A 426 0.52 -32.71 5.00
CA MET A 426 1.48 -33.72 4.56
C MET A 426 2.34 -34.18 5.73
N GLN A 427 2.58 -35.49 5.82
CA GLN A 427 3.50 -36.09 6.80
C GLN A 427 4.96 -35.77 6.44
N THR A 428 5.82 -35.71 7.45
CA THR A 428 7.27 -35.48 7.31
C THR A 428 8.05 -36.48 8.16
N GLY A 429 9.34 -36.68 7.87
CA GLY A 429 10.27 -37.37 8.78
C GLY A 429 10.44 -38.89 8.62
N ASP A 430 10.18 -39.44 7.43
CA ASP A 430 10.33 -40.89 7.14
C ASP A 430 11.71 -41.28 6.56
N GLY A 431 12.71 -40.39 6.63
CA GLY A 431 14.11 -40.69 6.28
C GLY A 431 14.66 -39.91 5.08
N ASP A 432 13.80 -39.36 4.22
CA ASP A 432 14.15 -38.51 3.07
C ASP A 432 13.46 -37.14 3.16
N PHE A 433 13.99 -36.13 2.45
CA PHE A 433 13.37 -34.79 2.40
C PHE A 433 12.05 -34.85 1.61
N PRO A 434 10.92 -34.41 2.20
CA PRO A 434 9.62 -34.62 1.59
C PRO A 434 9.47 -33.86 0.28
N GLN A 435 8.93 -34.54 -0.72
CA GLN A 435 8.63 -33.97 -2.02
C GLN A 435 7.14 -33.74 -2.17
N LEU A 436 6.79 -32.55 -2.63
CA LEU A 436 5.45 -32.21 -3.07
C LEU A 436 5.59 -31.49 -4.41
N THR A 437 4.78 -31.84 -5.40
CA THR A 437 4.72 -31.15 -6.69
C THR A 437 3.27 -30.81 -7.00
N VAL A 438 3.07 -29.72 -7.75
CA VAL A 438 1.74 -29.27 -8.17
C VAL A 438 1.75 -29.05 -9.67
N SER A 439 0.86 -29.75 -10.37
CA SER A 439 0.72 -29.69 -11.82
C SER A 439 -0.71 -29.37 -12.22
N VAL A 440 -0.85 -28.79 -13.40
CA VAL A 440 -2.14 -28.47 -14.01
C VAL A 440 -2.16 -28.91 -15.47
N GLN A 441 -3.33 -29.37 -15.88
CA GLN A 441 -3.71 -29.62 -17.27
C GLN A 441 -5.14 -29.07 -17.47
N THR A 442 -5.60 -28.97 -18.71
CA THR A 442 -6.98 -28.60 -19.02
C THR A 442 -7.68 -29.69 -19.83
N ASN A 443 -9.01 -29.59 -19.96
CA ASN A 443 -9.77 -30.43 -20.89
C ASN A 443 -9.31 -30.29 -22.36
N ASP A 444 -8.70 -29.16 -22.72
CA ASP A 444 -8.19 -28.88 -24.07
C ASP A 444 -6.69 -29.17 -24.25
N ASP A 445 -5.91 -29.20 -23.16
CA ASP A 445 -4.47 -29.54 -23.15
C ASP A 445 -4.18 -30.57 -22.06
N SER A 446 -3.99 -31.82 -22.46
CA SER A 446 -3.67 -32.94 -21.55
C SER A 446 -2.21 -32.98 -21.11
N SER A 447 -1.39 -32.01 -21.51
CA SER A 447 0.01 -31.91 -21.07
C SER A 447 0.06 -31.43 -19.63
N LEU A 448 0.68 -32.20 -18.74
CA LEU A 448 0.95 -31.76 -17.38
C LEU A 448 1.98 -30.63 -17.39
N ARG A 449 1.62 -29.50 -16.78
CA ARG A 449 2.49 -28.33 -16.64
C ARG A 449 2.66 -27.98 -15.15
N PRO A 450 3.86 -27.60 -14.71
CA PRO A 450 4.04 -27.08 -13.35
C PRO A 450 3.20 -25.80 -13.19
N LEU A 451 2.57 -25.65 -12.02
CA LEU A 451 1.81 -24.45 -11.72
C LEU A 451 2.77 -23.27 -11.49
N GLN A 452 2.48 -22.09 -12.04
CA GLN A 452 3.39 -20.94 -11.89
C GLN A 452 3.26 -20.27 -10.52
N LEU A 453 4.32 -19.61 -10.03
CA LEU A 453 4.36 -18.91 -8.74
C LEU A 453 3.18 -17.93 -8.54
N HIS A 454 2.89 -17.10 -9.54
CA HIS A 454 1.81 -16.10 -9.48
C HIS A 454 0.40 -16.70 -9.40
N ARG A 455 0.25 -18.02 -9.48
CA ARG A 455 -1.04 -18.70 -9.34
C ARG A 455 -1.39 -18.99 -7.88
N PHE A 456 -0.43 -18.91 -6.96
CA PHE A 456 -0.63 -19.09 -5.52
C PHE A 456 -0.88 -17.74 -4.87
N ILE A 457 -2.13 -17.34 -4.68
CA ILE A 457 -2.51 -16.00 -4.20
C ILE A 457 -2.57 -15.99 -2.66
N LEU A 458 -2.10 -14.89 -2.05
CA LEU A 458 -2.16 -14.69 -0.60
C LEU A 458 -3.62 -14.49 -0.12
N PRO A 459 -4.01 -14.94 1.09
CA PRO A 459 -5.41 -15.00 1.51
C PRO A 459 -6.16 -13.66 1.56
N TRP A 460 -5.46 -12.55 1.81
CA TRP A 460 -6.04 -11.20 1.93
C TRP A 460 -6.12 -10.45 0.60
N VAL A 461 -5.60 -11.02 -0.49
CA VAL A 461 -5.63 -10.41 -1.81
C VAL A 461 -7.03 -10.56 -2.39
N ASP A 462 -7.53 -9.47 -2.95
CA ASP A 462 -8.79 -9.47 -3.68
C ASP A 462 -8.48 -9.48 -5.18
N VAL A 463 -8.72 -10.63 -5.81
CA VAL A 463 -8.47 -10.86 -7.24
C VAL A 463 -9.43 -10.09 -8.14
N HIS A 464 -10.51 -9.53 -7.59
CA HIS A 464 -11.48 -8.71 -8.33
C HIS A 464 -11.11 -7.23 -8.26
N THR A 465 -10.30 -6.81 -7.29
CA THR A 465 -9.70 -5.48 -7.28
C THR A 465 -8.45 -5.47 -8.15
N THR A 466 -8.65 -5.16 -9.44
CA THR A 466 -7.61 -4.46 -10.19
C THR A 466 -7.57 -3.01 -9.72
N SER A 467 -6.47 -2.31 -9.99
CA SER A 467 -6.24 -0.95 -9.53
C SER A 467 -7.15 0.10 -10.21
N ASP A 468 -8.45 0.02 -9.92
CA ASP A 468 -9.42 1.09 -10.08
C ASP A 468 -9.43 1.95 -8.82
N ALA A 469 -9.04 3.20 -9.00
CA ALA A 469 -8.78 4.21 -7.97
C ALA A 469 -10.06 4.71 -7.26
N THR A 470 -10.68 3.90 -6.40
CA THR A 470 -11.88 4.38 -5.65
C THR A 470 -12.05 3.93 -4.21
N THR A 471 -11.06 3.33 -3.56
CA THR A 471 -11.18 2.97 -2.14
C THR A 471 -9.99 3.44 -1.32
N LEU A 472 -10.06 4.69 -0.85
CA LEU A 472 -9.61 4.95 0.51
C LEU A 472 -10.42 4.01 1.39
N ALA A 473 -9.77 2.95 1.86
CA ALA A 473 -10.41 1.84 2.53
C ALA A 473 -11.31 2.36 3.66
N ALA A 474 -12.59 1.95 3.63
CA ALA A 474 -13.38 1.91 4.86
C ALA A 474 -12.54 1.21 5.94
N PRO A 475 -12.52 1.71 7.18
CA PRO A 475 -11.67 1.14 8.23
C PRO A 475 -11.94 -0.35 8.34
N VAL A 476 -10.86 -1.15 8.33
CA VAL A 476 -10.92 -2.58 8.59
C VAL A 476 -11.61 -2.75 9.93
N LYS A 477 -12.81 -3.35 9.94
CA LYS A 477 -13.49 -3.69 11.19
C LYS A 477 -12.69 -4.81 11.86
N ILE A 478 -11.94 -4.46 12.89
CA ILE A 478 -11.26 -5.43 13.76
C ILE A 478 -12.29 -5.88 14.81
N ALA A 479 -12.74 -7.12 14.72
CA ALA A 479 -13.83 -7.65 15.56
C ALA A 479 -13.51 -7.56 17.06
N GLU A 480 -12.24 -7.75 17.44
CA GLU A 480 -11.74 -7.68 18.80
C GLU A 480 -11.86 -6.29 19.44
N LEU A 481 -11.94 -5.24 18.60
CA LEU A 481 -12.04 -3.84 19.02
C LEU A 481 -13.48 -3.35 19.12
N GLU A 482 -14.48 -4.20 18.84
CA GLU A 482 -15.88 -3.83 18.96
C GLU A 482 -16.21 -3.35 20.40
N GLY A 483 -16.84 -2.18 20.49
CA GLY A 483 -17.15 -1.47 21.72
C GLY A 483 -15.99 -0.70 22.37
N GLY A 484 -14.78 -0.74 21.80
CA GLY A 484 -13.66 0.09 22.26
C GLY A 484 -13.83 1.56 21.86
N SER A 485 -13.32 2.48 22.69
CA SER A 485 -13.38 3.93 22.46
C SER A 485 -11.99 4.51 22.21
N TRP A 486 -11.89 5.31 21.15
CA TRP A 486 -10.65 6.02 20.79
C TRP A 486 -10.30 7.06 21.86
N ALA A 487 -11.30 7.80 22.35
CA ALA A 487 -11.13 8.84 23.37
C ALA A 487 -10.62 8.28 24.70
N ARG A 488 -11.22 7.18 25.18
CA ARG A 488 -10.75 6.51 26.41
C ARG A 488 -9.37 5.91 26.21
N GLY A 489 -9.10 5.33 25.05
CA GLY A 489 -7.79 4.80 24.68
C GLY A 489 -6.68 5.85 24.70
N ARG A 490 -6.95 7.05 24.15
CA ARG A 490 -6.03 8.20 24.20
C ARG A 490 -5.67 8.59 25.63
N LYS A 491 -6.65 8.60 26.54
CA LYS A 491 -6.43 8.88 27.98
C LYS A 491 -5.57 7.80 28.63
N ILE A 492 -5.80 6.53 28.28
CA ILE A 492 -5.01 5.39 28.79
C ILE A 492 -3.57 5.45 28.28
N PHE A 493 -3.36 5.77 27.00
CA PHE A 493 -2.03 5.97 26.41
C PHE A 493 -1.19 7.00 27.20
N ARG A 494 -1.85 8.04 27.71
CA ARG A 494 -1.27 9.12 28.53
C ARG A 494 -1.22 8.82 30.03
N SER A 495 -1.79 7.69 30.47
CA SER A 495 -1.84 7.34 31.89
C SER A 495 -0.49 6.84 32.41
N GLU A 496 -0.24 7.00 33.70
CA GLU A 496 0.93 6.42 34.36
C GLU A 496 0.93 4.88 34.31
N ALA A 497 -0.25 4.24 34.29
CA ALA A 497 -0.39 2.79 34.24
C ALA A 497 0.17 2.20 32.93
N ALA A 498 -0.15 2.81 31.78
CA ALA A 498 0.35 2.39 30.48
C ALA A 498 1.73 3.00 30.16
N SER A 499 1.96 4.26 30.56
CA SER A 499 3.20 5.03 30.34
C SER A 499 3.68 5.11 28.87
N CYS A 500 2.83 4.77 27.89
CA CYS A 500 3.22 4.73 26.47
C CYS A 500 3.72 6.08 25.97
N PHE A 501 3.08 7.18 26.38
CA PHE A 501 3.44 8.55 26.00
C PHE A 501 4.84 9.00 26.43
N LYS A 502 5.45 8.34 27.43
CA LYS A 502 6.80 8.68 27.93
C LYS A 502 7.89 8.30 26.94
N CYS A 503 7.63 7.34 26.06
CA CYS A 503 8.59 6.87 25.07
C CYS A 503 8.11 7.09 23.64
N HIS A 504 6.80 7.04 23.38
CA HIS A 504 6.23 7.06 22.04
C HIS A 504 5.52 8.37 21.70
N ALA A 505 5.64 8.75 20.44
CA ALA A 505 4.81 9.76 19.81
C ALA A 505 3.61 9.10 19.10
N VAL A 506 2.54 9.85 18.92
CA VAL A 506 1.44 9.50 18.00
C VAL A 506 1.19 10.71 17.11
N GLY A 507 1.47 10.57 15.82
CA GLY A 507 1.28 11.67 14.86
C GLY A 507 2.22 12.84 15.15
N GLY A 508 3.47 12.55 15.53
CA GLY A 508 4.53 13.50 15.84
C GLY A 508 4.48 14.11 17.24
N ILE A 509 3.42 13.84 18.02
CA ILE A 509 3.22 14.41 19.36
C ILE A 509 3.56 13.37 20.44
N GLY A 510 4.56 13.67 21.27
CA GLY A 510 5.00 12.82 22.38
C GLY A 510 6.53 12.70 22.44
N ALA A 511 7.02 11.75 23.23
CA ALA A 511 8.44 11.44 23.30
C ALA A 511 8.90 10.68 22.05
N ARG A 512 10.19 10.76 21.72
CA ARG A 512 10.79 10.12 20.54
C ARG A 512 11.80 9.04 20.89
N ILE A 513 11.73 8.46 22.10
CA ILE A 513 12.65 7.39 22.53
C ILE A 513 12.31 6.08 21.81
N GLY A 514 11.03 5.83 21.56
CA GLY A 514 10.51 4.76 20.72
C GLY A 514 9.89 5.30 19.42
N PRO A 515 9.45 4.41 18.52
CA PRO A 515 8.83 4.79 17.25
C PRO A 515 7.52 5.57 17.43
N ASP A 516 7.21 6.41 16.45
CA ASP A 516 5.87 6.99 16.30
C ASP A 516 4.86 5.88 15.98
N LEU A 517 3.77 5.83 16.74
CA LEU A 517 2.79 4.76 16.67
C LEU A 517 1.61 5.05 15.75
N MET A 518 1.57 6.18 15.03
CA MET A 518 0.50 6.48 14.08
C MET A 518 0.34 5.40 12.99
N ASN A 519 1.41 4.66 12.69
CA ASN A 519 1.40 3.60 11.68
C ASN A 519 0.76 2.29 12.15
N LEU A 520 0.44 2.14 13.45
CA LEU A 520 -0.14 0.91 13.98
C LEU A 520 -1.55 0.63 13.44
N VAL A 521 -2.25 1.64 12.91
CA VAL A 521 -3.54 1.51 12.20
C VAL A 521 -3.47 0.62 10.95
N HIS A 522 -2.26 0.34 10.48
CA HIS A 522 -1.96 -0.53 9.35
C HIS A 522 -1.33 -1.85 9.81
N ARG A 523 -1.43 -2.26 11.07
CA ARG A 523 -0.90 -3.55 11.51
C ARG A 523 -2.03 -4.49 11.91
N ASP A 524 -1.74 -5.79 11.93
CA ASP A 524 -2.71 -6.77 12.42
C ASP A 524 -2.81 -6.73 13.96
N TYR A 525 -4.02 -7.01 14.48
CA TYR A 525 -4.31 -6.93 15.91
C TYR A 525 -3.43 -7.84 16.75
N ALA A 526 -3.16 -9.07 16.28
CA ALA A 526 -2.36 -10.04 17.01
C ALA A 526 -0.91 -9.56 17.16
N SER A 527 -0.32 -8.95 16.12
CA SER A 527 1.02 -8.38 16.19
C SER A 527 1.11 -7.18 17.11
N VAL A 528 0.17 -6.23 17.03
CA VAL A 528 0.17 -5.08 17.95
C VAL A 528 -0.01 -5.53 19.39
N MET A 529 -0.94 -6.45 19.65
CA MET A 529 -1.16 -7.01 20.99
C MET A 529 0.07 -7.74 21.52
N ARG A 530 0.72 -8.56 20.68
CA ARG A 530 1.95 -9.26 21.03
C ARG A 530 3.07 -8.27 21.33
N ASP A 531 3.26 -7.23 20.54
CA ASP A 531 4.32 -6.25 20.75
C ASP A 531 4.08 -5.43 22.04
N VAL A 532 2.81 -5.15 22.38
CA VAL A 532 2.43 -4.51 23.66
C VAL A 532 2.65 -5.43 24.88
N THR A 533 2.40 -6.73 24.72
CA THR A 533 2.49 -7.71 25.84
C THR A 533 3.87 -8.36 25.96
N ASN A 534 4.64 -8.42 24.86
CA ASN A 534 5.96 -9.00 24.72
C ASN A 534 6.87 -8.10 23.84
N PRO A 535 7.35 -6.97 24.38
CA PRO A 535 8.04 -5.93 23.60
C PRO A 535 9.42 -6.30 23.06
N SER A 536 10.00 -7.42 23.47
CA SER A 536 11.29 -7.91 22.94
C SER A 536 11.13 -8.89 21.77
N PHE A 537 9.91 -9.13 21.28
CA PHE A 537 9.65 -10.04 20.16
C PHE A 537 10.27 -9.56 18.84
N GLY A 538 10.14 -8.27 18.53
CA GLY A 538 10.75 -7.63 17.37
C GLY A 538 11.13 -6.18 17.71
N ILE A 539 12.38 -5.81 17.45
CA ILE A 539 12.91 -4.47 17.78
C ILE A 539 13.26 -3.77 16.47
N ASN A 540 12.70 -2.58 16.26
CA ASN A 540 13.07 -1.74 15.12
C ASN A 540 14.56 -1.32 15.28
N PRO A 541 15.42 -1.47 14.25
CA PRO A 541 16.86 -1.19 14.29
C PRO A 541 17.21 0.20 14.75
N ASP A 542 16.40 1.20 14.39
CA ASP A 542 16.58 2.59 14.81
C ASP A 542 16.40 2.76 16.33
N TYR A 543 15.82 1.76 17.00
CA TYR A 543 15.45 1.78 18.41
C TYR A 543 16.10 0.63 19.21
N ILE A 544 17.18 0.03 18.70
CA ILE A 544 17.96 -0.97 19.46
C ILE A 544 18.58 -0.30 20.69
N GLY A 545 18.24 -0.84 21.88
CA GLY A 545 18.82 -0.41 23.14
C GLY A 545 20.30 -0.75 23.24
N HIS A 546 21.05 0.03 24.00
CA HIS A 546 22.47 -0.18 24.27
C HIS A 546 22.75 -0.14 25.76
N VAL A 547 23.67 -1.00 26.20
CA VAL A 547 24.28 -0.95 27.54
C VAL A 547 25.60 -0.20 27.41
N ILE A 548 25.72 0.91 28.12
CA ILE A 548 26.86 1.84 28.06
C ILE A 548 27.53 1.86 29.43
N ALA A 549 28.80 1.45 29.48
CA ALA A 549 29.65 1.66 30.64
C ALA A 549 30.42 2.98 30.46
N LEU A 550 30.36 3.86 31.46
CA LEU A 550 31.07 5.13 31.48
C LEU A 550 32.37 5.02 32.27
N LYS A 551 33.33 5.89 31.97
CA LYS A 551 34.64 5.97 32.64
C LYS A 551 34.55 6.34 34.12
N ASP A 552 33.42 6.94 34.55
CA ASP A 552 33.13 7.26 35.95
C ASP A 552 32.55 6.07 36.74
N GLY A 553 32.38 4.90 36.09
CA GLY A 553 31.87 3.67 36.71
C GLY A 553 30.36 3.48 36.60
N ARG A 554 29.58 4.43 36.05
CA ARG A 554 28.15 4.25 35.82
C ARG A 554 27.88 3.33 34.63
N VAL A 555 26.80 2.55 34.72
CA VAL A 555 26.27 1.76 33.60
C VAL A 555 24.86 2.24 33.31
N LEU A 556 24.60 2.59 32.06
CA LEU A 556 23.33 3.12 31.59
C LEU A 556 22.77 2.20 30.50
N THR A 557 21.45 2.03 30.47
CA THR A 557 20.75 1.24 29.46
C THR A 557 19.66 2.09 28.82
N GLY A 558 19.64 2.15 27.49
CA GLY A 558 18.63 2.92 26.77
C GLY A 558 18.82 2.93 25.26
N VAL A 559 17.89 3.58 24.55
CA VAL A 559 17.98 3.79 23.10
C VAL A 559 18.90 4.97 22.82
N LEU A 560 19.88 4.79 21.94
CA LEU A 560 20.82 5.83 21.56
C LEU A 560 20.30 6.61 20.36
N GLN A 561 20.29 7.94 20.48
CA GLN A 561 20.00 8.87 19.42
C GLN A 561 21.16 9.86 19.27
N ALA A 562 21.59 10.16 18.06
CA ALA A 562 22.64 11.15 17.82
C ALA A 562 22.01 12.56 17.78
N ASP A 563 22.61 13.50 18.51
CA ASP A 563 22.25 14.93 18.49
C ASP A 563 23.54 15.77 18.36
N GLY A 564 23.90 16.08 17.11
CA GLY A 564 25.17 16.73 16.79
C GLY A 564 26.38 15.90 17.25
N ASP A 565 27.20 16.49 18.13
CA ASP A 565 28.39 15.83 18.71
C ASP A 565 28.07 15.01 19.98
N GLN A 566 26.84 15.07 20.48
CA GLN A 566 26.41 14.37 21.70
C GLN A 566 25.57 13.13 21.38
N LEU A 567 25.60 12.17 22.29
CA LEU A 567 24.72 11.02 22.28
C LEU A 567 23.60 11.24 23.31
N LEU A 568 22.35 11.11 22.90
CA LEU A 568 21.18 11.11 23.77
C LEU A 568 20.80 9.66 24.06
N LEU A 569 20.72 9.30 25.34
CA LEU A 569 20.30 7.97 25.77
C LEU A 569 18.93 8.07 26.44
N GLY A 570 17.89 7.54 25.78
CA GLY A 570 16.54 7.45 26.33
C GLY A 570 16.31 6.14 27.09
N ASP A 571 15.90 6.21 28.35
CA ASP A 571 15.67 5.03 29.21
C ASP A 571 14.20 4.61 29.34
N GLU A 572 13.95 3.51 30.06
CA GLU A 572 12.62 2.94 30.30
C GLU A 572 11.65 3.87 31.08
N LYS A 573 12.19 4.90 31.74
CA LYS A 573 11.41 5.87 32.52
C LYS A 573 11.04 7.10 31.69
N GLY A 574 11.45 7.14 30.42
CA GLY A 574 11.30 8.29 29.54
C GLY A 574 12.34 9.38 29.77
N ALA A 575 13.41 9.11 30.54
CA ALA A 575 14.44 10.09 30.80
C ALA A 575 15.51 10.06 29.69
N VAL A 576 15.92 11.24 29.24
CA VAL A 576 16.98 11.40 28.23
C VAL A 576 18.26 11.90 28.91
N THR A 577 19.30 11.07 28.88
CA THR A 577 20.63 11.41 29.41
C THR A 577 21.55 11.84 28.27
N LYS A 578 22.16 13.02 28.38
CA LYS A 578 23.20 13.48 27.44
C LYS A 578 24.54 12.86 27.79
N LEU A 579 25.19 12.25 26.81
CA LEU A 579 26.48 11.57 26.96
C LEU A 579 27.50 12.14 25.97
N SER A 580 28.70 12.41 26.47
CA SER A 580 29.86 12.65 25.61
C SER A 580 30.48 11.33 25.20
N LYS A 581 30.85 11.20 23.92
CA LYS A 581 31.59 10.03 23.42
C LYS A 581 32.92 9.81 24.17
N THR A 582 33.51 10.88 24.70
CA THR A 582 34.76 10.81 25.48
C THR A 582 34.59 10.10 26.82
N ASP A 583 33.37 10.06 27.35
CA ASP A 583 33.08 9.55 28.69
C ASP A 583 32.70 8.06 28.64
N ILE A 584 32.48 7.52 27.44
CA ILE A 584 32.12 6.12 27.21
C ILE A 584 33.38 5.25 27.31
N GLN A 585 33.31 4.22 28.16
CA GLN A 585 34.32 3.17 28.27
C GLN A 585 34.00 2.01 27.32
N SER A 586 32.74 1.58 27.26
CA SER A 586 32.27 0.54 26.34
C SER A 586 30.78 0.70 26.05
N MET A 587 30.35 0.14 24.92
CA MET A 587 28.98 0.18 24.45
C MET A 587 28.64 -1.16 23.79
N THR A 588 27.50 -1.75 24.13
CA THR A 588 27.08 -3.05 23.60
C THR A 588 25.59 -3.02 23.31
N ALA A 589 25.19 -3.48 22.12
CA ALA A 589 23.78 -3.59 21.74
C ALA A 589 23.05 -4.60 22.65
N SER A 590 21.86 -4.20 23.12
CA SER A 590 20.98 -5.03 23.93
C SER A 590 20.16 -5.97 23.06
N LYS A 591 19.93 -7.19 23.55
CA LYS A 591 19.00 -8.15 22.94
C LYS A 591 17.56 -7.99 23.44
N THR A 592 17.33 -7.12 24.43
CA THR A 592 16.01 -6.86 25.02
C THR A 592 15.60 -5.41 24.76
N SER A 593 14.30 -5.21 24.54
CA SER A 593 13.70 -3.88 24.34
C SER A 593 13.79 -3.03 25.62
N VAL A 594 13.83 -1.70 25.43
CA VAL A 594 13.75 -0.71 26.52
C VAL A 594 12.29 -0.49 26.97
N MET A 595 11.31 -0.95 26.18
CA MET A 595 9.90 -0.87 26.56
C MET A 595 9.60 -1.78 27.77
N PRO A 596 8.89 -1.28 28.80
CA PRO A 596 8.60 -2.05 30.01
C PRO A 596 7.77 -3.32 29.75
N THR A 597 8.09 -4.40 30.46
CA THR A 597 7.27 -5.63 30.46
C THR A 597 6.06 -5.49 31.39
N GLY A 598 4.99 -6.24 31.13
CA GLY A 598 3.84 -6.35 32.02
C GLY A 598 2.80 -5.23 31.90
N ILE A 599 2.83 -4.42 30.83
CA ILE A 599 1.85 -3.37 30.57
C ILE A 599 0.43 -3.95 30.51
N GLY A 600 0.24 -5.08 29.81
CA GLY A 600 -1.06 -5.76 29.72
C GLY A 600 -1.61 -6.27 31.06
N GLN A 601 -0.78 -6.41 32.09
CA GLN A 601 -1.20 -6.84 33.44
C GLN A 601 -1.62 -5.66 34.32
N LYS A 602 -1.25 -4.42 33.95
CA LYS A 602 -1.58 -3.18 34.68
C LYS A 602 -2.91 -2.57 34.26
N LEU A 603 -3.49 -3.04 33.15
CA LEU A 603 -4.72 -2.53 32.57
C LEU A 603 -5.84 -3.56 32.73
N THR A 604 -7.07 -3.10 32.93
CA THR A 604 -8.24 -3.97 32.79
C THR A 604 -8.42 -4.39 31.34
N ALA A 605 -9.21 -5.44 31.08
CA ALA A 605 -9.50 -5.88 29.71
C ALA A 605 -10.17 -4.77 28.86
N GLU A 606 -11.04 -3.97 29.47
CA GLU A 606 -11.68 -2.82 28.83
C GLU A 606 -10.68 -1.70 28.53
N GLN A 607 -9.80 -1.37 29.49
CA GLN A 607 -8.75 -0.38 29.28
C GLN A 607 -7.76 -0.81 28.18
N LEU A 608 -7.38 -2.09 28.18
CA LEU A 608 -6.51 -2.61 27.14
C LEU A 608 -7.21 -2.55 25.77
N LYS A 609 -8.49 -2.91 25.68
CA LYS A 609 -9.27 -2.77 24.45
C LYS A 609 -9.28 -1.33 23.95
N ASP A 610 -9.64 -0.38 24.81
CA ASP A 610 -9.66 1.04 24.45
C ASP A 610 -8.27 1.54 24.00
N LEU A 611 -7.19 1.16 24.70
CA LEU A 611 -5.82 1.49 24.31
C LEU A 611 -5.50 0.97 22.90
N ILE A 612 -5.82 -0.29 22.60
CA ILE A 612 -5.57 -0.86 21.28
C ILE A 612 -6.47 -0.23 20.23
N THR A 613 -7.73 0.10 20.56
CA THR A 613 -8.61 0.90 19.68
C THR A 613 -7.94 2.22 19.30
N TYR A 614 -7.40 2.96 20.27
CA TYR A 614 -6.68 4.21 19.99
C TYR A 614 -5.44 4.02 19.11
N LEU A 615 -4.68 2.93 19.29
CA LEU A 615 -3.47 2.66 18.50
C LEU A 615 -3.76 2.14 17.09
N MET A 616 -4.85 1.40 16.91
CA MET A 616 -5.13 0.66 15.67
C MET A 616 -6.26 1.25 14.83
N THR A 617 -6.92 2.31 15.30
CA THR A 617 -7.91 3.04 14.51
C THR A 617 -7.44 4.45 14.24
N LEU A 618 -7.84 4.99 13.09
CA LEU A 618 -7.61 6.39 12.79
C LEU A 618 -8.34 7.26 13.82
N PRO A 619 -7.82 8.46 14.13
CA PRO A 619 -8.57 9.44 14.90
C PRO A 619 -9.96 9.67 14.30
N PRO A 620 -10.96 10.03 15.13
CA PRO A 620 -12.29 10.37 14.66
C PRO A 620 -12.22 11.41 13.55
N HIS A 621 -12.77 11.07 12.40
CA HIS A 621 -12.84 11.92 11.21
C HIS A 621 -14.19 11.71 10.54
N MET A 622 -14.66 12.74 9.85
CA MET A 622 -15.92 12.68 9.13
C MET A 622 -15.80 11.81 7.87
N PRO A 623 -16.86 11.11 7.46
CA PRO A 623 -16.86 10.36 6.22
C PRO A 623 -16.62 11.30 5.03
N LEU A 624 -15.73 10.90 4.12
CA LEU A 624 -15.42 11.66 2.90
C LEU A 624 -16.23 11.21 1.69
N GLU A 625 -17.22 10.32 1.90
CA GLU A 625 -18.11 9.86 0.84
C GLU A 625 -18.92 11.04 0.32
N SER A 626 -18.59 11.54 -0.87
CA SER A 626 -19.31 12.61 -1.52
C SER A 626 -19.14 12.48 -3.04
N PRO A 627 -20.15 12.87 -3.84
CA PRO A 627 -20.00 12.96 -5.29
C PRO A 627 -19.03 14.07 -5.74
N LEU A 628 -18.65 14.99 -4.84
CA LEU A 628 -17.76 16.11 -5.14
C LEU A 628 -16.33 15.83 -4.65
N THR A 629 -15.35 16.42 -5.33
CA THR A 629 -13.96 16.37 -4.89
C THR A 629 -13.78 17.24 -3.64
N ALA A 630 -13.31 16.63 -2.56
CA ALA A 630 -13.03 17.35 -1.33
C ALA A 630 -11.89 18.39 -1.50
N PRO A 631 -11.89 19.50 -0.74
CA PRO A 631 -10.88 20.54 -0.86
C PRO A 631 -9.45 20.07 -0.59
N PRO A 632 -8.43 20.84 -1.06
CA PRO A 632 -7.03 20.58 -0.75
C PRO A 632 -6.77 20.47 0.76
N LEU A 633 -5.79 19.65 1.12
CA LEU A 633 -5.33 19.49 2.51
C LEU A 633 -4.65 20.78 3.00
N ARG A 634 -4.80 21.08 4.30
CA ARG A 634 -4.11 22.20 4.95
C ARG A 634 -2.68 21.83 5.34
N THR A 635 -1.80 22.82 5.37
CA THR A 635 -0.42 22.66 5.85
C THR A 635 -0.36 22.80 7.38
N GLN A 636 0.66 22.18 8.00
CA GLN A 636 0.95 22.40 9.43
C GLN A 636 1.26 23.88 9.74
N ALA A 637 1.86 24.61 8.79
CA ALA A 637 2.18 26.01 8.95
C ALA A 637 0.91 26.89 9.09
N GLU A 638 -0.11 26.65 8.26
CA GLU A 638 -1.41 27.34 8.38
C GLU A 638 -2.03 27.13 9.76
N VAL A 639 -2.03 25.89 10.26
CA VAL A 639 -2.58 25.56 11.58
C VAL A 639 -1.74 26.18 12.69
N ALA A 640 -0.41 26.13 12.59
CA ALA A 640 0.48 26.75 13.56
C ALA A 640 0.25 28.27 13.66
N ILE A 641 0.01 28.95 12.54
CA ILE A 641 -0.35 30.38 12.51
C ILE A 641 -1.69 30.60 13.21
N ALA A 642 -2.72 29.81 12.90
CA ALA A 642 -4.02 29.91 13.54
C ALA A 642 -3.94 29.74 15.08
N LEU A 643 -3.07 28.84 15.55
CA LEU A 643 -2.89 28.54 16.98
C LEU A 643 -1.81 29.40 17.67
N ALA A 644 -1.09 30.25 16.94
CA ALA A 644 -0.04 31.08 17.50
C ALA A 644 -0.56 32.00 18.63
N GLY A 645 0.27 32.19 19.66
CA GLY A 645 -0.08 33.05 20.80
C GLY A 645 -1.15 32.49 21.75
N SER A 646 -1.41 31.18 21.70
CA SER A 646 -2.31 30.52 22.64
C SER A 646 -1.79 30.67 24.08
N PRO A 647 -2.58 31.20 25.02
CA PRO A 647 -2.18 31.30 26.41
C PRO A 647 -2.16 29.91 27.05
N GLN A 648 -1.40 29.78 28.14
CA GLN A 648 -1.40 28.57 28.93
C GLN A 648 -2.79 28.32 29.54
N ILE A 649 -3.32 27.12 29.34
CA ILE A 649 -4.59 26.70 29.92
C ILE A 649 -4.37 26.43 31.42
N PRO A 650 -5.29 26.85 32.31
CA PRO A 650 -5.22 26.50 33.72
C PRO A 650 -5.33 24.98 33.93
N GLU A 651 -4.43 24.43 34.74
CA GLU A 651 -4.43 23.02 35.14
C GLU A 651 -4.73 22.89 36.65
N PRO A 652 -5.72 22.09 37.07
CA PRO A 652 -6.65 21.31 36.25
C PRO A 652 -7.76 22.18 35.63
N THR A 653 -8.24 21.79 34.45
CA THR A 653 -9.39 22.43 33.79
C THR A 653 -10.70 22.17 34.55
N ARG A 654 -11.66 23.10 34.47
CA ARG A 654 -12.99 22.91 35.08
C ARG A 654 -13.74 21.75 34.41
N PRO A 655 -14.50 20.90 35.15
CA PRO A 655 -15.45 19.97 34.56
C PRO A 655 -16.45 20.67 33.64
N LEU A 656 -16.63 20.14 32.43
CA LEU A 656 -17.49 20.70 31.40
C LEU A 656 -18.46 19.64 30.85
N ASN A 657 -19.76 19.92 30.90
CA ASN A 657 -20.81 19.08 30.36
C ASN A 657 -21.30 19.64 29.02
N ILE A 658 -21.09 18.90 27.94
CA ILE A 658 -21.54 19.27 26.59
C ILE A 658 -22.65 18.32 26.14
N VAL A 659 -23.71 18.87 25.54
CA VAL A 659 -24.77 18.08 24.90
C VAL A 659 -24.69 18.27 23.39
N LEU A 660 -24.47 17.18 22.65
CA LEU A 660 -24.55 17.17 21.19
C LEU A 660 -26.00 16.89 20.77
N VAL A 661 -26.57 17.78 19.97
CA VAL A 661 -27.95 17.69 19.51
C VAL A 661 -27.98 17.42 18.01
N ASP A 662 -28.40 16.22 17.65
CA ASP A 662 -28.45 15.72 16.28
C ASP A 662 -29.88 15.45 15.78
N GLY A 663 -30.00 15.20 14.48
CA GLY A 663 -31.26 14.81 13.84
C GLY A 663 -31.06 13.65 12.86
N PRO A 664 -32.14 13.15 12.25
CA PRO A 664 -32.03 12.15 11.19
C PRO A 664 -31.31 12.76 9.97
N LYS A 665 -30.47 11.96 9.32
CA LYS A 665 -29.83 12.35 8.05
C LYS A 665 -30.88 12.70 7.00
N ASP A 666 -30.68 13.81 6.29
CA ASP A 666 -31.66 14.36 5.35
C ASP A 666 -31.10 14.69 3.96
N HIS A 667 -29.80 14.53 3.72
CA HIS A 667 -29.14 14.75 2.43
C HIS A 667 -28.29 13.53 1.98
N GLY A 668 -27.62 13.68 0.84
CA GLY A 668 -26.79 12.65 0.22
C GLY A 668 -25.54 12.28 1.05
N PRO A 669 -24.70 11.38 0.52
CA PRO A 669 -23.42 11.06 1.14
C PRO A 669 -22.59 12.33 1.39
N GLY A 670 -22.04 12.46 2.60
CA GLY A 670 -21.14 13.56 2.97
C GLY A 670 -21.81 14.93 3.13
N GLU A 671 -23.14 15.00 3.08
CA GLU A 671 -23.93 16.22 3.26
C GLU A 671 -24.88 16.05 4.45
N HIS A 672 -24.93 17.05 5.33
CA HIS A 672 -25.83 17.08 6.50
C HIS A 672 -25.83 15.76 7.30
N ASP A 673 -24.65 15.16 7.44
CA ASP A 673 -24.51 13.87 8.09
C ASP A 673 -24.48 14.02 9.62
N TYR A 674 -25.62 14.43 10.19
CA TYR A 674 -25.77 14.68 11.62
C TYR A 674 -25.42 13.45 12.49
N PRO A 675 -25.82 12.21 12.13
CA PRO A 675 -25.45 11.03 12.91
C PRO A 675 -23.94 10.75 12.90
N ALA A 676 -23.29 10.89 11.74
CA ALA A 676 -21.83 10.75 11.66
C ALA A 676 -21.12 11.85 12.45
N TRP A 677 -21.58 13.11 12.32
CA TRP A 677 -21.04 14.24 13.08
C TRP A 677 -21.12 13.99 14.58
N LYS A 678 -22.28 13.57 15.09
CA LYS A 678 -22.45 13.24 16.51
C LYS A 678 -21.45 12.17 16.95
N SER A 679 -21.38 11.05 16.22
CA SER A 679 -20.50 9.93 16.59
C SER A 679 -19.02 10.34 16.61
N VAL A 680 -18.60 11.13 15.62
CA VAL A 680 -17.20 11.60 15.48
C VAL A 680 -16.87 12.63 16.56
N TRP A 681 -17.74 13.62 16.77
CA TRP A 681 -17.50 14.71 17.70
C TRP A 681 -17.69 14.30 19.16
N GLU A 682 -18.49 13.27 19.44
CA GLU A 682 -18.56 12.64 20.76
C GLU A 682 -17.20 12.06 21.16
N GLU A 683 -16.58 11.25 20.30
CA GLU A 683 -15.24 10.71 20.53
C GLU A 683 -14.18 11.82 20.56
N LEU A 684 -14.23 12.79 19.63
CA LEU A 684 -13.25 13.88 19.58
C LEU A 684 -13.27 14.74 20.85
N LEU A 685 -14.45 15.23 21.27
CA LEU A 685 -14.57 16.10 22.45
C LEU A 685 -14.37 15.32 23.77
N SER A 686 -14.78 14.05 23.83
CA SER A 686 -14.53 13.20 24.99
C SER A 686 -13.04 12.96 25.24
N ALA A 687 -12.20 13.17 24.23
CA ALA A 687 -10.76 13.02 24.34
C ALA A 687 -10.07 14.18 25.10
N ALA A 688 -10.77 15.30 25.32
CA ALA A 688 -10.29 16.41 26.14
C ALA A 688 -10.42 16.12 27.65
N ASP A 689 -9.60 16.83 28.42
CA ASP A 689 -9.56 16.69 29.88
C ASP A 689 -10.78 17.34 30.54
N ASN A 690 -11.33 16.64 31.54
CA ASN A 690 -12.50 17.03 32.32
C ASN A 690 -13.73 17.42 31.47
N VAL A 691 -13.93 16.77 30.32
CA VAL A 691 -15.13 16.91 29.49
C VAL A 691 -16.01 15.67 29.61
N ALA A 692 -17.30 15.88 29.84
CA ALA A 692 -18.34 14.87 29.74
C ALA A 692 -19.29 15.22 28.59
N ILE A 693 -19.51 14.25 27.70
CA ILE A 693 -20.43 14.37 26.57
C ILE A 693 -21.70 13.59 26.86
N SER A 694 -22.84 14.16 26.51
CA SER A 694 -24.09 13.42 26.32
C SER A 694 -24.72 13.82 25.00
N THR A 695 -25.67 13.02 24.52
CA THR A 695 -26.30 13.24 23.22
C THR A 695 -27.82 13.38 23.38
N ALA A 696 -28.44 14.13 22.48
CA ALA A 696 -29.88 14.29 22.40
C ALA A 696 -30.32 14.33 20.93
N THR A 697 -31.45 13.72 20.62
CA THR A 697 -32.02 13.78 19.26
C THR A 697 -33.12 14.84 19.24
N GLU A 698 -33.11 15.71 18.25
CA GLU A 698 -33.97 16.89 18.08
C GLU A 698 -33.86 18.00 19.13
N PHE A 699 -33.91 17.67 20.42
CA PHE A 699 -33.84 18.64 21.50
C PHE A 699 -33.42 18.00 22.85
N PRO A 700 -32.64 18.70 23.70
CA PRO A 700 -32.25 18.18 25.01
C PRO A 700 -33.42 17.97 25.97
N SER A 701 -33.30 16.97 26.85
CA SER A 701 -34.22 16.77 27.98
C SER A 701 -34.05 17.85 29.05
N ASP A 702 -35.06 18.01 29.91
CA ASP A 702 -34.98 18.96 31.04
C ASP A 702 -33.81 18.66 31.99
N ALA A 703 -33.46 17.39 32.16
CA ALA A 703 -32.30 16.98 32.96
C ALA A 703 -30.98 17.41 32.31
N GLN A 704 -30.87 17.27 30.98
CA GLN A 704 -29.71 17.75 30.22
C GLN A 704 -29.62 19.28 30.25
N LEU A 705 -30.73 19.99 30.02
CA LEU A 705 -30.77 21.45 30.15
C LEU A 705 -30.36 21.90 31.55
N ALA A 706 -30.73 21.14 32.58
CA ALA A 706 -30.37 21.43 33.97
C ALA A 706 -28.89 21.24 34.31
N THR A 707 -28.10 20.50 33.51
CA THR A 707 -26.68 20.22 33.84
C THR A 707 -25.68 20.65 32.77
N ALA A 708 -26.14 20.88 31.54
CA ALA A 708 -25.29 21.28 30.43
C ALA A 708 -24.68 22.66 30.64
N ASP A 709 -23.39 22.77 30.32
CA ASP A 709 -22.71 24.06 30.16
C ASP A 709 -22.92 24.59 28.73
N VAL A 710 -22.84 23.71 27.72
CA VAL A 710 -23.03 24.07 26.31
C VAL A 710 -23.87 23.04 25.55
N LEU A 711 -24.74 23.54 24.68
CA LEU A 711 -25.51 22.76 23.70
C LEU A 711 -24.94 23.00 22.30
N LEU A 712 -24.63 21.94 21.55
CA LEU A 712 -24.17 22.01 20.16
C LEU A 712 -25.26 21.46 19.25
N PHE A 713 -25.87 22.31 18.44
CA PHE A 713 -26.91 21.93 17.50
C PHE A 713 -26.35 21.82 16.09
N PHE A 714 -26.37 20.59 15.55
CA PHE A 714 -26.15 20.32 14.13
C PHE A 714 -27.21 19.33 13.66
N GLN A 715 -28.30 19.87 13.13
CA GLN A 715 -29.50 19.09 12.82
C GLN A 715 -30.49 19.87 11.95
N LYS A 716 -31.42 19.14 11.34
CA LYS A 716 -32.72 19.66 10.92
C LYS A 716 -33.73 19.66 12.07
N GLY A 717 -33.59 20.63 12.95
CA GLY A 717 -34.42 20.78 14.14
C GLY A 717 -35.69 21.62 13.93
N SER A 718 -36.51 21.67 14.98
CA SER A 718 -37.65 22.58 15.12
C SER A 718 -37.46 23.46 16.35
N PHE A 719 -37.86 24.73 16.26
CA PHE A 719 -37.87 25.68 17.38
C PHE A 719 -39.29 26.02 17.84
N ALA A 720 -40.23 25.09 17.67
CA ALA A 720 -41.62 25.24 18.08
C ALA A 720 -41.88 24.79 19.53
N GLN A 721 -43.13 24.91 19.97
CA GLN A 721 -43.62 24.46 21.28
C GLN A 721 -42.96 25.23 22.44
N ASP A 722 -42.57 24.54 23.51
CA ASP A 722 -41.97 25.09 24.74
C ASP A 722 -40.44 25.26 24.67
N ARG A 723 -39.83 24.93 23.53
CA ARG A 723 -38.39 25.04 23.29
C ARG A 723 -37.87 26.49 23.45
N PRO A 724 -38.57 27.55 23.00
CA PRO A 724 -38.15 28.93 23.23
C PRO A 724 -37.99 29.30 24.71
N GLU A 725 -38.98 28.97 25.55
CA GLU A 725 -38.95 29.27 26.99
C GLU A 725 -37.86 28.47 27.71
N LYS A 726 -37.64 27.22 27.29
CA LYS A 726 -36.55 26.38 27.79
C LYS A 726 -35.18 26.96 27.47
N MET A 727 -34.98 27.43 26.24
CA MET A 727 -33.73 28.08 25.86
C MET A 727 -33.51 29.40 26.61
N ASP A 728 -34.56 30.20 26.83
CA ASP A 728 -34.46 31.43 27.62
C ASP A 728 -34.02 31.14 29.06
N THR A 729 -34.58 30.09 29.66
CA THR A 729 -34.19 29.62 31.00
C THR A 729 -32.73 29.16 31.04
N PHE A 730 -32.32 28.40 30.02
CA PHE A 730 -30.95 27.92 29.88
C PHE A 730 -29.94 29.08 29.74
N PHE A 731 -30.25 30.08 28.89
CA PHE A 731 -29.41 31.28 28.73
C PHE A 731 -29.40 32.18 29.97
N ALA A 732 -30.52 32.32 30.68
CA ALA A 732 -30.59 33.10 31.92
C ALA A 732 -29.62 32.58 33.00
N ARG A 733 -29.45 31.25 33.08
CA ARG A 733 -28.47 30.60 33.96
C ARG A 733 -27.01 30.79 33.51
N GLY A 734 -26.77 31.19 32.27
CA GLY A 734 -25.43 31.30 31.67
C GLY A 734 -25.04 30.10 30.81
N GLY A 735 -25.99 29.25 30.41
CA GLY A 735 -25.73 28.18 29.45
C GLY A 735 -25.35 28.75 28.08
N GLY A 736 -24.42 28.07 27.38
CA GLY A 736 -23.97 28.43 26.05
C GLY A 736 -24.63 27.60 24.95
N ALA A 737 -24.83 28.18 23.77
CA ALA A 737 -25.31 27.42 22.61
C ALA A 737 -24.44 27.65 21.37
N VAL A 738 -24.27 26.61 20.58
CA VAL A 738 -23.62 26.64 19.27
C VAL A 738 -24.61 26.12 18.24
N TYR A 739 -24.90 26.92 17.21
CA TYR A 739 -25.77 26.53 16.10
C TYR A 739 -24.96 26.42 14.82
N ILE A 740 -25.05 25.26 14.16
CA ILE A 740 -24.28 24.94 12.96
C ILE A 740 -25.25 24.73 11.80
N HIS A 741 -25.00 25.47 10.72
CA HIS A 741 -25.62 25.28 9.42
C HIS A 741 -27.16 25.29 9.49
N TRP A 742 -27.82 24.18 9.12
CA TRP A 742 -29.27 24.08 9.09
C TRP A 742 -29.95 24.25 10.47
N ALA A 743 -29.19 24.14 11.56
CA ALA A 743 -29.71 24.35 12.92
C ALA A 743 -30.24 25.77 13.17
N VAL A 744 -29.94 26.74 12.28
CA VAL A 744 -30.47 28.11 12.35
C VAL A 744 -31.89 28.27 11.77
N ASN A 745 -32.48 27.19 11.24
CA ASN A 745 -33.79 27.23 10.60
C ASN A 745 -34.94 27.32 11.63
N GLY A 746 -35.56 28.49 11.72
CA GLY A 746 -36.71 28.75 12.59
C GLY A 746 -38.07 28.44 11.93
N ASN A 747 -38.11 28.18 10.62
CA ASN A 747 -39.34 28.03 9.85
C ASN A 747 -40.34 29.17 10.16
N ALA A 748 -41.59 28.85 10.48
CA ALA A 748 -42.64 29.81 10.79
C ALA A 748 -42.36 30.68 12.04
N GLN A 749 -41.36 30.32 12.85
CA GLN A 749 -40.93 31.06 14.04
C GLN A 749 -39.61 31.82 13.82
N VAL A 750 -39.21 32.06 12.55
CA VAL A 750 -37.89 32.63 12.23
C VAL A 750 -37.64 33.98 12.91
N GLU A 751 -38.66 34.85 13.03
CA GLU A 751 -38.53 36.14 13.70
C GLU A 751 -38.23 35.96 15.20
N GLU A 752 -38.99 35.12 15.90
CA GLU A 752 -38.76 34.84 17.33
C GLU A 752 -37.46 34.09 17.59
N PHE A 753 -37.05 33.21 16.67
CA PHE A 753 -35.79 32.49 16.79
C PHE A 753 -34.58 33.42 16.57
N SER A 754 -34.66 34.33 15.60
CA SER A 754 -33.61 35.32 15.33
C SER A 754 -33.31 36.19 16.55
N LYS A 755 -34.30 36.51 17.39
CA LYS A 755 -34.07 37.25 18.65
C LYS A 755 -33.15 36.52 19.63
N ARG A 756 -33.01 35.20 19.53
CA ARG A 756 -32.17 34.37 20.41
C ARG A 756 -30.81 34.07 19.81
N ILE A 757 -30.76 33.85 18.50
CA ILE A 757 -29.52 33.44 17.85
C ILE A 757 -28.89 34.54 16.97
N GLY A 758 -29.52 35.70 16.82
CA GLY A 758 -29.06 36.81 15.98
C GLY A 758 -29.73 36.80 14.59
N TYR A 759 -29.31 35.87 13.75
CA TYR A 759 -29.93 35.62 12.44
C TYR A 759 -30.47 34.20 12.37
N ALA A 760 -31.65 34.02 11.75
CA ALA A 760 -32.28 32.72 11.55
C ALA A 760 -32.73 32.56 10.10
N SER A 761 -32.85 31.30 9.65
CA SER A 761 -33.34 30.98 8.32
C SER A 761 -34.79 30.48 8.32
N TRP A 762 -35.47 30.69 7.19
CA TRP A 762 -36.72 30.01 6.86
C TRP A 762 -36.51 29.34 5.50
N GLY A 763 -36.54 28.00 5.49
CA GLY A 763 -36.46 27.20 4.26
C GLY A 763 -37.44 27.67 3.17
N GLY A 764 -36.91 27.97 1.99
CA GLY A 764 -37.69 28.53 0.86
C GLY A 764 -37.83 30.05 0.85
N ARG A 765 -37.31 30.77 1.85
CA ARG A 765 -37.20 32.24 1.86
C ARG A 765 -35.77 32.76 1.84
N ILE A 766 -34.82 31.96 2.35
CA ILE A 766 -33.39 32.22 2.17
C ILE A 766 -32.95 31.86 0.75
N ALA A 767 -31.79 32.35 0.37
CA ALA A 767 -31.06 31.86 -0.79
C ALA A 767 -29.73 31.24 -0.33
N PHE A 768 -29.24 30.28 -1.11
CA PHE A 768 -28.04 29.51 -0.81
C PHE A 768 -27.32 29.09 -2.11
N ARG A 769 -26.05 28.75 -1.99
CA ARG A 769 -25.26 28.11 -3.06
C ARG A 769 -24.19 27.21 -2.46
N HIS A 770 -23.80 26.18 -3.21
CA HIS A 770 -22.66 25.33 -2.91
C HIS A 770 -21.43 25.79 -3.69
N GLY A 771 -20.25 25.68 -3.10
CA GLY A 771 -19.00 25.88 -3.81
C GLY A 771 -17.91 26.56 -2.99
N PRO A 772 -16.90 27.14 -3.67
CA PRO A 772 -15.88 27.95 -3.00
C PRO A 772 -16.53 29.07 -2.17
N LEU A 773 -16.14 29.14 -0.91
CA LEU A 773 -16.67 30.07 0.07
C LEU A 773 -15.49 30.81 0.70
N THR A 774 -15.41 32.12 0.45
CA THR A 774 -14.44 32.98 1.13
C THR A 774 -15.14 33.69 2.28
N LEU A 775 -14.62 33.47 3.49
CA LEU A 775 -15.06 34.11 4.71
C LEU A 775 -14.14 35.29 5.01
N ASP A 776 -14.63 36.51 4.82
CA ASP A 776 -13.96 37.73 5.23
C ASP A 776 -14.21 37.95 6.73
N ILE A 777 -13.14 38.05 7.52
CA ILE A 777 -13.22 38.09 8.98
C ILE A 777 -13.36 39.54 9.47
N HIS A 778 -14.25 39.72 10.44
CA HIS A 778 -14.57 40.99 11.09
C HIS A 778 -14.35 40.91 12.59
N ASN A 779 -14.27 42.08 13.25
CA ASN A 779 -14.06 42.18 14.69
C ASN A 779 -12.86 41.33 15.15
N THR A 780 -11.70 41.53 14.52
CA THR A 780 -10.49 40.71 14.68
C THR A 780 -9.92 40.67 16.11
N ASP A 781 -10.32 41.61 16.97
CA ASP A 781 -10.04 41.58 18.41
C ASP A 781 -10.81 40.50 19.17
N HIS A 782 -11.86 39.92 18.56
CA HIS A 782 -12.66 38.87 19.19
C HIS A 782 -11.86 37.55 19.25
N PRO A 783 -11.77 36.89 20.42
CA PRO A 783 -10.82 35.78 20.62
C PRO A 783 -11.09 34.54 19.74
N ILE A 784 -12.34 34.33 19.29
CA ILE A 784 -12.69 33.24 18.37
C ILE A 784 -11.88 33.33 17.07
N VAL A 785 -11.79 34.54 16.50
CA VAL A 785 -11.19 34.77 15.17
C VAL A 785 -9.72 35.21 15.23
N ARG A 786 -9.08 35.06 16.39
CA ARG A 786 -7.66 35.41 16.56
C ARG A 786 -6.80 34.72 15.49
N ASN A 787 -5.95 35.51 14.82
CA ASN A 787 -5.06 35.11 13.72
C ASN A 787 -5.76 34.74 12.40
N PHE A 788 -7.03 35.13 12.22
CA PHE A 788 -7.74 34.99 10.96
C PHE A 788 -8.05 36.37 10.37
N GLU A 789 -7.63 36.60 9.13
CA GLU A 789 -8.07 37.75 8.32
C GLU A 789 -9.10 37.32 7.27
N GLN A 790 -8.89 36.12 6.71
CA GLN A 790 -9.78 35.50 5.75
C GLN A 790 -9.67 33.98 5.89
N LEU A 791 -10.75 33.25 5.59
CA LEU A 791 -10.75 31.79 5.52
C LEU A 791 -11.45 31.31 4.24
N GLN A 792 -10.73 30.58 3.40
CA GLN A 792 -11.30 29.95 2.20
C GLN A 792 -11.77 28.54 2.53
N LEU A 793 -12.99 28.19 2.15
CA LEU A 793 -13.61 26.88 2.32
C LEU A 793 -14.26 26.44 1.00
N TYR A 794 -14.75 25.21 0.96
CA TYR A 794 -15.73 24.77 -0.03
C TYR A 794 -16.94 24.25 0.74
N ASP A 795 -18.01 25.04 0.75
CA ASP A 795 -19.18 24.81 1.59
C ASP A 795 -20.44 25.49 1.00
N GLU A 796 -21.50 25.52 1.78
CA GLU A 796 -22.74 26.22 1.49
C GLU A 796 -22.82 27.55 2.27
N SER A 797 -23.08 28.63 1.54
CA SER A 797 -23.35 29.96 2.12
C SER A 797 -24.85 30.24 2.17
N TYR A 798 -25.32 30.94 3.20
CA TYR A 798 -26.69 31.48 3.25
C TYR A 798 -26.72 33.01 3.13
N TRP A 799 -27.76 33.52 2.48
CA TRP A 799 -28.12 34.95 2.52
C TRP A 799 -29.65 35.13 2.53
N LYS A 800 -30.09 36.38 2.74
CA LYS A 800 -31.50 36.74 3.00
C LYS A 800 -32.03 36.11 4.30
N LEU A 801 -31.17 36.06 5.32
CA LEU A 801 -31.53 35.62 6.68
C LEU A 801 -32.39 36.67 7.39
N THR A 802 -33.25 36.22 8.29
CA THR A 802 -34.07 37.11 9.15
C THR A 802 -33.29 37.44 10.41
N GLY A 803 -33.13 38.73 10.72
CA GLY A 803 -32.43 39.23 11.90
C GLY A 803 -32.02 40.69 11.72
N GLN A 804 -31.35 41.25 12.71
CA GLN A 804 -30.90 42.65 12.67
C GLN A 804 -29.40 42.76 13.00
N PRO A 805 -28.61 43.57 12.26
CA PRO A 805 -27.16 43.68 12.48
C PRO A 805 -26.76 44.10 13.90
N GLN A 806 -27.55 44.94 14.56
CA GLN A 806 -27.28 45.41 15.92
C GLN A 806 -27.40 44.32 17.00
N ASP A 807 -28.02 43.17 16.69
CA ASP A 807 -28.27 42.11 17.66
C ASP A 807 -27.10 41.11 17.77
N VAL A 808 -26.04 41.29 16.97
CA VAL A 808 -24.91 40.37 16.89
C VAL A 808 -23.55 41.08 16.90
N THR A 809 -22.53 40.34 17.32
CA THR A 809 -21.14 40.65 16.96
C THR A 809 -20.79 39.80 15.74
N LEU A 810 -20.68 40.45 14.58
CA LEU A 810 -20.38 39.79 13.31
C LEU A 810 -18.92 39.32 13.28
N LEU A 811 -18.67 38.04 12.98
CA LEU A 811 -17.32 37.47 12.95
C LEU A 811 -16.84 37.19 11.53
N ALA A 812 -17.73 36.78 10.63
CA ALA A 812 -17.38 36.51 9.24
C ALA A 812 -18.53 36.79 8.28
N THR A 813 -18.20 37.23 7.07
CA THR A 813 -19.13 37.37 5.93
C THR A 813 -18.64 36.64 4.70
N SER A 814 -19.53 36.33 3.77
CA SER A 814 -19.18 36.02 2.37
C SER A 814 -19.86 37.01 1.43
N THR A 815 -19.34 37.18 0.21
CA THR A 815 -19.98 38.03 -0.80
C THR A 815 -20.96 37.20 -1.62
N GLU A 816 -22.26 37.48 -1.50
CA GLU A 816 -23.34 36.83 -2.24
C GLU A 816 -24.21 37.88 -2.93
N GLU A 817 -24.57 37.63 -4.19
CA GLU A 817 -25.30 38.61 -5.03
C GLU A 817 -24.64 40.01 -5.05
N GLY A 818 -23.30 40.05 -4.92
CA GLY A 818 -22.50 41.29 -4.93
C GLY A 818 -22.48 42.06 -3.60
N ALA A 819 -23.01 41.49 -2.51
CA ALA A 819 -23.03 42.13 -1.19
C ALA A 819 -22.52 41.19 -0.07
N PRO A 820 -21.88 41.72 0.98
CA PRO A 820 -21.48 40.91 2.13
C PRO A 820 -22.70 40.42 2.91
N THR A 821 -22.74 39.13 3.21
CA THR A 821 -23.79 38.46 4.01
C THR A 821 -23.17 37.74 5.22
N PRO A 822 -23.81 37.79 6.41
CA PRO A 822 -23.31 37.11 7.61
C PRO A 822 -23.17 35.59 7.45
N GLN A 823 -22.02 35.04 7.83
CA GLN A 823 -21.75 33.58 7.84
C GLN A 823 -21.34 33.07 9.22
N MET A 824 -20.72 33.89 10.07
CA MET A 824 -20.45 33.55 11.48
C MET A 824 -20.66 34.77 12.36
N TRP A 825 -21.25 34.57 13.54
CA TRP A 825 -21.48 35.65 14.50
C TRP A 825 -21.66 35.11 15.91
N THR A 826 -21.57 36.01 16.89
CA THR A 826 -21.96 35.73 18.27
C THR A 826 -23.10 36.64 18.70
N ALA A 827 -23.87 36.16 19.68
CA ALA A 827 -24.89 36.94 20.37
C ALA A 827 -24.83 36.67 21.87
N GLN A 828 -25.13 37.69 22.68
CA GLN A 828 -25.24 37.55 24.12
C GLN A 828 -26.72 37.60 24.54
N LYS A 829 -27.16 36.63 25.34
CA LYS A 829 -28.54 36.51 25.82
C LYS A 829 -28.55 36.38 27.34
N GLY A 830 -28.67 37.53 28.01
CA GLY A 830 -28.45 37.62 29.45
C GLY A 830 -27.02 37.18 29.80
N ASN A 831 -26.91 36.12 30.61
CA ASN A 831 -25.62 35.53 30.96
C ASN A 831 -25.13 34.52 29.92
N GLY A 832 -26.01 34.03 29.04
CA GLY A 832 -25.71 33.03 28.03
C GLY A 832 -24.99 33.60 26.81
N ARG A 833 -24.21 32.72 26.17
CA ARG A 833 -23.40 33.03 24.98
C ARG A 833 -23.80 32.13 23.83
N VAL A 834 -24.10 32.73 22.69
CA VAL A 834 -24.49 32.04 21.46
C VAL A 834 -23.43 32.27 20.39
N PHE A 835 -22.92 31.19 19.82
CA PHE A 835 -22.08 31.22 18.63
C PHE A 835 -22.81 30.54 17.48
N VAL A 836 -22.78 31.14 16.29
CA VAL A 836 -23.43 30.59 15.11
C VAL A 836 -22.43 30.51 13.96
N SER A 837 -22.44 29.38 13.27
CA SER A 837 -21.67 29.11 12.06
C SER A 837 -22.61 28.61 10.97
N ILE A 838 -22.72 29.34 9.86
CA ILE A 838 -23.42 28.84 8.66
C ILE A 838 -22.64 27.72 7.97
N PRO A 839 -21.30 27.78 7.78
CA PRO A 839 -20.58 26.65 7.21
C PRO A 839 -20.72 25.38 8.06
N GLY A 840 -20.70 24.22 7.40
CA GLY A 840 -21.00 22.91 7.99
C GLY A 840 -21.93 22.03 7.14
N HIS A 841 -22.15 22.35 5.86
CA HIS A 841 -22.98 21.52 4.97
C HIS A 841 -22.31 20.18 4.69
N TYR A 842 -21.02 20.21 4.39
CA TYR A 842 -20.24 19.04 4.02
C TYR A 842 -19.46 18.45 5.20
N SER A 843 -19.35 17.13 5.22
CA SER A 843 -18.57 16.36 6.18
C SER A 843 -17.10 16.80 6.25
N TRP A 844 -16.45 17.11 5.11
CA TRP A 844 -15.06 17.58 5.10
C TRP A 844 -14.85 18.94 5.78
N THR A 845 -15.88 19.78 5.92
CA THR A 845 -15.74 21.09 6.56
C THR A 845 -15.34 20.92 8.02
N PHE A 846 -15.95 19.96 8.71
CA PHE A 846 -15.62 19.65 10.11
C PHE A 846 -14.19 19.11 10.29
N ASP A 847 -13.60 18.57 9.22
CA ASP A 847 -12.21 18.09 9.22
C ASP A 847 -11.21 19.11 8.66
N ASP A 848 -11.66 20.27 8.15
CA ASP A 848 -10.75 21.39 7.89
C ASP A 848 -10.25 21.95 9.24
N PRO A 849 -8.94 21.88 9.53
CA PRO A 849 -8.42 22.27 10.85
C PRO A 849 -8.57 23.77 11.15
N LEU A 850 -8.67 24.62 10.13
CA LEU A 850 -8.87 26.07 10.31
C LEU A 850 -10.31 26.37 10.68
N PHE A 851 -11.27 25.75 9.97
CA PHE A 851 -12.69 25.80 10.38
C PHE A 851 -12.89 25.19 11.77
N ARG A 852 -12.31 24.01 12.01
CA ARG A 852 -12.38 23.32 13.30
C ARG A 852 -11.83 24.18 14.44
N THR A 853 -10.75 24.93 14.21
CA THR A 853 -10.23 25.91 15.19
C THR A 853 -11.29 26.95 15.56
N LEU A 854 -11.94 27.58 14.58
CA LEU A 854 -13.00 28.57 14.84
C LEU A 854 -14.18 27.95 15.59
N LEU A 855 -14.59 26.74 15.20
CA LEU A 855 -15.71 26.04 15.84
C LEU A 855 -15.39 25.66 17.30
N LEU A 856 -14.21 25.09 17.56
CA LEU A 856 -13.75 24.74 18.91
C LEU A 856 -13.61 25.96 19.82
N ARG A 857 -13.09 27.07 19.29
CA ARG A 857 -13.05 28.35 20.01
C ARG A 857 -14.45 28.90 20.28
N GLY A 858 -15.37 28.75 19.33
CA GLY A 858 -16.79 29.08 19.53
C GLY A 858 -17.42 28.28 20.67
N ILE A 859 -17.15 26.97 20.73
CA ILE A 859 -17.62 26.10 21.82
C ILE A 859 -17.03 26.55 23.16
N ALA A 860 -15.71 26.77 23.25
CA ALA A 860 -15.06 27.23 24.48
C ALA A 860 -15.57 28.61 24.93
N TRP A 861 -15.76 29.54 23.98
CA TRP A 861 -16.30 30.87 24.26
C TRP A 861 -17.73 30.80 24.80
N SER A 862 -18.59 29.98 24.18
CA SER A 862 -19.95 29.72 24.65
C SER A 862 -19.98 29.05 26.03
N ALA A 863 -18.97 28.22 26.35
CA ALA A 863 -18.80 27.57 27.65
C ALA A 863 -18.27 28.50 28.77
N HIS A 864 -17.90 29.74 28.45
CA HIS A 864 -17.15 30.62 29.35
C HIS A 864 -15.79 30.05 29.79
N GLU A 865 -15.17 29.24 28.94
CA GLU A 865 -13.87 28.60 29.15
C GLU A 865 -12.73 29.37 28.47
N PRO A 866 -11.45 29.10 28.83
CA PRO A 866 -10.31 29.59 28.06
C PRO A 866 -10.47 29.26 26.57
N ILE A 867 -10.29 30.27 25.70
CA ILE A 867 -10.64 30.16 24.28
C ILE A 867 -9.95 28.98 23.57
N ASP A 868 -8.72 28.68 23.99
CA ASP A 868 -7.85 27.67 23.40
C ASP A 868 -7.95 26.30 24.13
N ARG A 869 -8.97 26.09 24.98
CA ARG A 869 -9.16 24.86 25.79
C ARG A 869 -9.07 23.57 24.98
N PHE A 870 -9.49 23.60 23.71
CA PHE A 870 -9.58 22.43 22.84
C PHE A 870 -8.53 22.40 21.73
N ASN A 871 -7.45 23.17 21.84
CA ASN A 871 -6.43 23.23 20.78
C ASN A 871 -5.80 21.87 20.46
N ASP A 872 -5.74 20.96 21.43
CA ASP A 872 -5.21 19.59 21.24
C ASP A 872 -6.17 18.68 20.43
N LEU A 873 -7.38 19.16 20.11
CA LEU A 873 -8.38 18.48 19.28
C LEU A 873 -8.47 19.07 17.85
N VAL A 874 -7.70 20.10 17.53
CA VAL A 874 -7.71 20.74 16.19
C VAL A 874 -7.19 19.79 15.12
N THR A 875 -6.14 19.03 15.40
CA THR A 875 -5.43 18.22 14.40
C THR A 875 -5.82 16.74 14.33
N PRO A 876 -6.28 16.04 15.39
CA PRO A 876 -6.64 14.62 15.29
C PRO A 876 -7.74 14.39 14.26
N GLY A 877 -7.45 13.62 13.21
CA GLY A 877 -8.42 13.30 12.14
C GLY A 877 -8.74 14.46 11.21
N ALA A 878 -7.98 15.57 11.29
CA ALA A 878 -8.14 16.70 10.40
C ALA A 878 -7.48 16.45 9.02
N ARG A 879 -8.00 17.10 8.00
CA ARG A 879 -7.51 17.06 6.61
C ARG A 879 -6.26 17.93 6.43
N MET A 880 -5.11 17.36 6.78
CA MET A 880 -3.82 18.05 6.75
C MET A 880 -2.73 17.27 6.00
N LEU A 881 -1.75 17.99 5.45
CA LEU A 881 -0.48 17.45 5.00
C LEU A 881 0.40 17.15 6.22
N ASN A 882 0.92 15.92 6.27
CA ASN A 882 1.85 15.46 7.31
C ASN A 882 3.23 16.09 7.17
#